data_AF-A0A1L9TWL8-F1
#
_entry.id   AF-A0A1L9TWL8-F1
#
_cell.length_a   1.000
_cell.length_b   1.000
_cell.length_c   1.000
_cell.angle_alpha   90.00
_cell.angle_beta   90.00
_cell.angle_gamma   90.00
#
_symmetry.space_group_name_H-M   'P 1'
#
loop_
_entity.id
_entity.type
_entity.pdbx_description
1 polymer ?
#
loop_
_entity_poly.entity_id
_entity_poly.type
_entity_poly.pdbx_seq_one_letter_code
_entity_poly.pdbx_strand_id
1 'polypeptide(L)'
;MYAQRPLAYAPTPYSYTPNTARSASINLDEEVKLASSSAERDLYESLAEIYSIIVTLDGLEKAYIKDVVTEAEYTETCSRLLKQYKSSLGDDTVAREFVDLDTFKQTWGLECPRATERLRIGLPATVEQASHTGPSGNSTSGAAGPPAGASGSLILTATENFITFLDALKLNMVSKDALHPLLSEVIQSVNKVTDTDFENRGKIIQWLITLNQMRATEELGEEQARELAFDIEQAYQGFKSTLELIDPALHSVPPNMITAEPDEPLHVLDLPQIYTKPSGTEILQTLALLTIKPRSFGTNTHEPVKSRTVESTGLTRYLTSIIASPLSWLDTDELREAIWDAAAARLSERSGRTAMPAMSRVFAVPTSWGEEYTLTLHEPSLTSDNLGMKTWVSSYLLSQRLHSLLESTPQLVPSTTVTPTPTLDPDRTLRALELGAGTGLVGLSFAALRGKSAKIHLTDLPDIVPNLAHNAALNVELLNKTAATVTTGVLDWSASPETPPTAEEQYDLILAADPLYSPEHPRLLVDTIAVWLSRGLGARVVLEMPLRDAYLPQVQDLRQRMDKLGLAVVEEAEETGYDDWETADGGAVAVRCWLNKIFLCSLRCQQRYGKISVTHFISPNLIAHVHPPPPLDTSLDSKIVKMVIGLLTITAIPTVTAISLGCSEQRKQNQRQDDEKRMAKFYTDVECTEDVEGASEIDGKRAVLRNNKVYIDDPDPTNRKAEAHAGQAFYIDYPEPDHMKDLKRGLGLVSSIQDSPPMLNWIYADKDTLELKYGNRTQSCEHVPGPWDWRDEETTVVLEKRGEFFAVKEEDGSWAVYFDRHGDELQGVFGDKAIVVPVHLKRSLVEPAQPDNDKKEGS
;
A
#
# COMPACT_ATOMS: atom_id res chain seq x y z
N MET A 1 60.28 25.48 -23.10
CA MET A 1 60.38 25.63 -21.64
C MET A 1 59.68 24.45 -21.00
N TYR A 2 60.41 23.76 -20.11
CA TYR A 2 59.98 22.81 -19.07
C TYR A 2 59.01 21.67 -19.47
N ALA A 3 59.44 20.42 -19.66
CA ALA A 3 60.15 19.46 -18.79
C ALA A 3 59.25 18.74 -17.75
N GLN A 4 59.27 17.39 -17.86
CA GLN A 4 59.17 16.37 -16.81
C GLN A 4 57.79 16.21 -16.10
N ARG A 5 57.20 15.01 -15.94
CA ARG A 5 57.73 13.79 -15.26
C ARG A 5 56.75 12.58 -15.46
N PRO A 6 56.92 11.37 -14.86
CA PRO A 6 57.09 10.09 -15.57
C PRO A 6 55.98 9.01 -15.31
N LEU A 7 56.07 7.89 -16.06
CA LEU A 7 55.47 6.55 -15.81
C LEU A 7 55.98 5.98 -14.46
N ALA A 8 55.40 5.01 -13.72
CA ALA A 8 54.26 4.08 -13.81
C ALA A 8 54.06 3.45 -12.39
N TYR A 9 52.90 2.85 -12.07
CA TYR A 9 52.83 1.61 -11.27
C TYR A 9 51.45 0.93 -11.34
N ALA A 10 51.47 -0.39 -11.55
CA ALA A 10 50.40 -1.40 -11.42
C ALA A 10 49.64 -1.85 -12.71
N PRO A 11 49.38 -3.17 -12.84
CA PRO A 11 49.31 -3.87 -14.13
C PRO A 11 47.90 -3.94 -14.72
N THR A 12 47.79 -3.81 -16.04
CA THR A 12 46.56 -4.10 -16.80
C THR A 12 46.30 -5.60 -16.86
N PRO A 13 45.15 -6.12 -16.38
CA PRO A 13 44.72 -7.47 -16.67
C PRO A 13 43.92 -7.51 -17.97
N TYR A 14 44.39 -8.34 -18.90
CA TYR A 14 43.71 -8.88 -20.08
C TYR A 14 43.46 -7.95 -21.28
N SER A 15 44.31 -8.14 -22.29
CA SER A 15 44.06 -7.89 -23.70
C SER A 15 42.77 -8.57 -24.17
N TYR A 16 41.66 -7.82 -24.16
CA TYR A 16 40.48 -8.17 -24.95
C TYR A 16 40.82 -7.96 -26.42
N THR A 17 41.08 -9.05 -27.13
CA THR A 17 41.06 -9.07 -28.60
C THR A 17 39.62 -9.41 -28.99
N PRO A 18 38.84 -8.46 -29.58
CA PRO A 18 37.45 -8.72 -29.90
C PRO A 18 37.33 -9.86 -30.90
N ASN A 19 36.48 -10.83 -30.59
CA ASN A 19 36.13 -11.91 -31.49
C ASN A 19 35.26 -11.34 -32.63
N THR A 20 35.82 -11.18 -33.83
CA THR A 20 35.13 -10.58 -34.99
C THR A 20 33.91 -11.37 -35.48
N ALA A 21 33.69 -12.59 -34.98
CA ALA A 21 32.48 -13.38 -35.22
C ALA A 21 31.25 -12.92 -34.40
N ARG A 22 31.41 -12.00 -33.43
CA ARG A 22 30.31 -11.43 -32.63
C ARG A 22 30.17 -9.91 -32.77
N SER A 23 30.53 -9.38 -33.93
CA SER A 23 30.29 -7.96 -34.25
C SER A 23 28.82 -7.80 -34.67
N ALA A 24 28.06 -6.95 -33.99
CA ALA A 24 26.69 -6.64 -34.42
C ALA A 24 26.69 -6.12 -35.87
N SER A 25 25.86 -6.71 -36.74
CA SER A 25 25.71 -6.29 -38.15
C SER A 25 24.80 -5.06 -38.31
N ILE A 26 24.23 -4.59 -37.20
CA ILE A 26 23.28 -3.48 -37.16
C ILE A 26 24.05 -2.28 -36.63
N ASN A 27 23.98 -1.17 -37.37
CA ASN A 27 24.54 0.09 -36.92
C ASN A 27 23.82 0.53 -35.64
N LEU A 28 24.54 0.62 -34.53
CA LEU A 28 23.99 0.99 -33.23
C LEU A 28 23.56 2.47 -33.18
N ASP A 29 24.01 3.27 -34.13
CA ASP A 29 23.68 4.70 -34.26
C ASP A 29 22.45 4.95 -35.17
N GLU A 30 21.80 3.90 -35.69
CA GLU A 30 20.64 4.03 -36.58
C GLU A 30 19.31 3.82 -35.82
N GLU A 31 18.45 4.84 -35.83
CA GLU A 31 17.12 4.77 -35.24
C GLU A 31 16.21 3.82 -36.02
N VAL A 32 15.70 2.77 -35.36
CA VAL A 32 14.74 1.83 -35.95
C VAL A 32 13.32 2.27 -35.60
N LYS A 33 12.53 2.66 -36.60
CA LYS A 33 11.11 2.92 -36.43
C LYS A 33 10.34 1.59 -36.35
N LEU A 34 9.64 1.37 -35.23
CA LEU A 34 8.89 0.14 -34.95
C LEU A 34 7.48 0.11 -35.56
N ALA A 35 6.87 1.28 -35.77
CA ALA A 35 5.59 1.45 -36.44
C ALA A 35 5.55 2.81 -37.16
N SER A 36 4.77 2.91 -38.22
CA SER A 36 4.59 4.14 -39.00
C SER A 36 3.36 4.96 -38.59
N SER A 37 2.42 4.36 -37.85
CA SER A 37 1.23 5.01 -37.32
C SER A 37 0.76 4.40 -35.99
N SER A 38 -0.07 5.13 -35.24
CA SER A 38 -0.67 4.61 -33.99
C SER A 38 -1.56 3.40 -34.26
N ALA A 39 -2.37 3.43 -35.33
CA ALA A 39 -3.24 2.32 -35.71
C ALA A 39 -2.46 1.05 -36.05
N GLU A 40 -1.31 1.18 -36.74
CA GLU A 40 -0.43 0.04 -37.03
C GLU A 40 0.17 -0.56 -35.76
N ARG A 41 0.57 0.30 -34.81
CA ARG A 41 1.08 -0.15 -33.51
C ARG A 41 0.01 -0.91 -32.72
N ASP A 42 -1.21 -0.37 -32.63
CA ASP A 42 -2.31 -0.96 -31.86
C ASP A 42 -2.75 -2.33 -32.48
N LEU A 43 -2.68 -2.45 -33.81
CA LEU A 43 -2.87 -3.71 -34.53
C LEU A 43 -1.80 -4.76 -34.15
N TYR A 44 -0.52 -4.38 -34.18
CA TYR A 44 0.56 -5.31 -33.78
C TYR A 44 0.51 -5.68 -32.29
N GLU A 45 0.08 -4.77 -31.41
CA GLU A 45 -0.17 -5.08 -29.99
C GLU A 45 -1.24 -6.15 -29.84
N SER A 46 -2.34 -6.04 -30.59
CA SER A 46 -3.45 -6.99 -30.57
C SER A 46 -3.05 -8.38 -31.13
N LEU A 47 -2.26 -8.42 -32.21
CA LEU A 47 -1.71 -9.68 -32.75
C LEU A 47 -0.70 -10.32 -31.78
N ALA A 48 0.09 -9.51 -31.07
CA ALA A 48 1.01 -10.00 -30.04
C ALA A 48 0.27 -10.57 -28.82
N GLU A 49 -0.86 -9.99 -28.43
CA GLU A 49 -1.73 -10.54 -27.39
C GLU A 49 -2.25 -11.92 -27.79
N ILE A 50 -2.75 -12.07 -29.01
CA ILE A 50 -3.23 -13.36 -29.54
C ILE A 50 -2.10 -14.41 -29.53
N TYR A 51 -0.90 -14.04 -29.98
CA TYR A 51 0.28 -14.91 -29.92
C TYR A 51 0.57 -15.37 -28.48
N SER A 52 0.57 -14.44 -27.53
CA SER A 52 0.82 -14.72 -26.11
C SER A 52 -0.22 -15.67 -25.52
N ILE A 53 -1.50 -15.46 -25.83
CA ILE A 53 -2.58 -16.32 -25.37
C ILE A 53 -2.38 -17.75 -25.88
N ILE A 54 -2.04 -17.95 -27.15
CA ILE A 54 -1.80 -19.28 -27.73
C ILE A 54 -0.67 -20.01 -27.00
N VAL A 55 0.46 -19.35 -26.76
CA VAL A 55 1.62 -19.95 -26.07
C VAL A 55 1.30 -20.25 -24.60
N THR A 56 0.65 -19.31 -23.92
CA THR A 56 0.29 -19.43 -22.51
C THR A 56 -0.72 -20.55 -22.30
N LEU A 57 -1.72 -20.66 -23.17
CA LEU A 57 -2.71 -21.71 -23.12
C LEU A 57 -2.07 -23.10 -23.31
N ASP A 58 -1.07 -23.25 -24.21
CA ASP A 58 -0.38 -24.54 -24.38
C ASP A 58 0.41 -24.93 -23.13
N GLY A 59 1.03 -23.93 -22.48
CA GLY A 59 1.71 -24.10 -21.19
C GLY A 59 0.75 -24.50 -20.07
N LEU A 60 -0.42 -23.86 -20.01
CA LEU A 60 -1.47 -24.15 -19.03
C LEU A 60 -2.01 -25.58 -19.20
N GLU A 61 -2.32 -25.98 -20.44
CA GLU A 61 -2.74 -27.37 -20.75
C GLU A 61 -1.68 -28.38 -20.29
N LYS A 62 -0.41 -28.09 -20.56
CA LYS A 62 0.70 -28.97 -20.15
C LYS A 62 0.88 -29.02 -18.63
N ALA A 63 0.64 -27.92 -17.92
CA ALA A 63 0.74 -27.86 -16.46
C ALA A 63 -0.40 -28.64 -15.79
N TYR A 64 -1.62 -28.52 -16.32
CA TYR A 64 -2.78 -29.28 -15.85
C TYR A 64 -2.61 -30.79 -16.07
N ILE A 65 -2.15 -31.21 -17.27
CA ILE A 65 -1.85 -32.64 -17.56
C ILE A 65 -0.78 -33.22 -16.61
N LYS A 66 0.05 -32.37 -16.00
CA LYS A 66 1.11 -32.77 -15.07
C LYS A 66 0.72 -32.65 -13.59
N ASP A 67 -0.54 -32.38 -13.30
CA ASP A 67 -1.06 -32.14 -11.94
C ASP A 67 -0.31 -31.01 -11.19
N VAL A 68 0.25 -30.04 -11.93
CA VAL A 68 0.95 -28.87 -11.35
C VAL A 68 -0.02 -27.77 -10.94
N VAL A 69 -1.19 -27.71 -11.59
CA VAL A 69 -2.24 -26.72 -11.37
C VAL A 69 -3.52 -27.46 -11.01
N THR A 70 -4.26 -26.94 -10.03
CA THR A 70 -5.52 -27.56 -9.60
C THR A 70 -6.61 -27.43 -10.66
N GLU A 71 -7.64 -28.28 -10.57
CA GLU A 71 -8.77 -28.26 -11.51
C GLU A 71 -9.51 -26.90 -11.55
N ALA A 72 -9.68 -26.27 -10.39
CA ALA A 72 -10.34 -24.97 -10.26
C ALA A 72 -9.51 -23.85 -10.93
N GLU A 73 -8.22 -23.76 -10.60
CA GLU A 73 -7.29 -22.76 -11.16
C GLU A 73 -7.15 -22.90 -12.68
N TYR A 74 -7.10 -24.14 -13.17
CA TYR A 74 -7.07 -24.43 -14.60
C TYR A 74 -8.34 -23.96 -15.29
N THR A 75 -9.51 -24.31 -14.76
CA THR A 75 -10.81 -24.01 -15.36
C THR A 75 -11.03 -22.49 -15.45
N GLU A 76 -10.70 -21.75 -14.39
CA GLU A 76 -10.80 -20.30 -14.36
C GLU A 76 -9.83 -19.64 -15.35
N THR A 77 -8.55 -20.03 -15.29
CA THR A 77 -7.51 -19.43 -16.13
C THR A 77 -7.74 -19.71 -17.62
N CYS A 78 -8.12 -20.95 -17.96
CA CYS A 78 -8.46 -21.35 -19.32
C CYS A 78 -9.65 -20.54 -19.83
N SER A 79 -10.71 -20.41 -19.03
CA SER A 79 -11.91 -19.63 -19.39
C SER A 79 -11.58 -18.16 -19.66
N ARG A 80 -10.71 -17.55 -18.86
CA ARG A 80 -10.26 -16.17 -19.06
C ARG A 80 -9.47 -16.00 -20.36
N LEU A 81 -8.51 -16.88 -20.63
CA LEU A 81 -7.70 -16.85 -21.85
C LEU A 81 -8.56 -17.04 -23.11
N LEU A 82 -9.54 -17.95 -23.07
CA LEU A 82 -10.48 -18.16 -24.17
C LEU A 82 -11.37 -16.94 -24.43
N LYS A 83 -11.82 -16.26 -23.38
CA LYS A 83 -12.60 -15.01 -23.50
C LYS A 83 -11.77 -13.88 -24.13
N GLN A 84 -10.52 -13.71 -23.68
CA GLN A 84 -9.61 -12.70 -24.23
C GLN A 84 -9.32 -12.97 -25.70
N TYR A 85 -8.99 -14.21 -26.06
CA TYR A 85 -8.78 -14.60 -27.46
C TYR A 85 -9.97 -14.26 -28.37
N LYS A 86 -11.19 -14.58 -27.92
CA LYS A 86 -12.42 -14.24 -28.66
C LYS A 86 -12.63 -12.72 -28.76
N SER A 87 -12.32 -11.97 -27.70
CA SER A 87 -12.46 -10.51 -27.68
C SER A 87 -11.48 -9.82 -28.63
N SER A 88 -10.21 -10.25 -28.69
CA SER A 88 -9.20 -9.65 -29.57
C SER A 88 -9.52 -9.91 -31.06
N LEU A 89 -10.18 -11.03 -31.38
CA LEU A 89 -10.70 -11.33 -32.72
C LEU A 89 -12.03 -10.62 -33.06
N GLY A 90 -12.58 -9.84 -32.13
CA GLY A 90 -13.77 -9.02 -32.38
C GLY A 90 -13.49 -7.77 -33.21
N ASP A 91 -12.23 -7.36 -33.35
CA ASP A 91 -11.81 -6.24 -34.21
C ASP A 91 -11.60 -6.73 -35.65
N ASP A 92 -12.34 -6.14 -36.60
CA ASP A 92 -12.30 -6.48 -38.04
C ASP A 92 -10.91 -6.31 -38.68
N THR A 93 -10.07 -5.42 -38.16
CA THR A 93 -8.71 -5.20 -38.65
C THR A 93 -7.77 -6.29 -38.16
N VAL A 94 -7.89 -6.67 -36.88
CA VAL A 94 -7.12 -7.75 -36.27
C VAL A 94 -7.51 -9.10 -36.86
N ALA A 95 -8.82 -9.36 -37.01
CA ALA A 95 -9.33 -10.61 -37.59
C ALA A 95 -8.85 -10.82 -39.03
N ARG A 96 -8.72 -9.73 -39.80
CA ARG A 96 -8.22 -9.79 -41.18
C ARG A 96 -6.75 -10.15 -41.28
N GLU A 97 -5.91 -9.59 -40.40
CA GLU A 97 -4.47 -9.90 -40.35
C GLU A 97 -4.18 -11.23 -39.65
N PHE A 98 -5.03 -11.62 -38.69
CA PHE A 98 -4.96 -12.93 -38.06
C PHE A 98 -5.29 -14.07 -39.03
N VAL A 99 -6.23 -13.83 -39.95
CA VAL A 99 -6.74 -14.77 -40.96
C VAL A 99 -7.42 -15.99 -40.33
N ASP A 100 -6.64 -16.94 -39.84
CA ASP A 100 -7.08 -18.14 -39.14
C ASP A 100 -5.93 -18.69 -38.27
N LEU A 101 -6.28 -19.55 -37.32
CA LEU A 101 -5.32 -20.06 -36.33
C LEU A 101 -4.15 -20.82 -36.97
N ASP A 102 -4.36 -21.56 -38.04
CA ASP A 102 -3.33 -22.37 -38.67
C ASP A 102 -2.36 -21.49 -39.50
N THR A 103 -2.91 -20.51 -40.24
CA THR A 103 -2.14 -19.50 -40.98
C THR A 103 -1.31 -18.61 -40.04
N PHE A 104 -1.91 -18.16 -38.94
CA PHE A 104 -1.21 -17.34 -37.94
C PHE A 104 -0.03 -18.10 -37.31
N LYS A 105 -0.24 -19.36 -36.92
CA LYS A 105 0.82 -20.19 -36.34
C LYS A 105 1.97 -20.42 -37.31
N GLN A 106 1.68 -20.65 -38.59
CA GLN A 106 2.73 -20.83 -39.61
C GLN A 106 3.54 -19.56 -39.82
N THR A 107 2.86 -18.40 -39.85
CA THR A 107 3.49 -17.09 -40.07
C THR A 107 4.49 -16.75 -38.97
N TRP A 108 4.17 -17.12 -37.72
CA TRP A 108 4.98 -16.79 -36.53
C TRP A 108 5.76 -17.97 -35.95
N GLY A 109 5.76 -19.14 -36.59
CA GLY A 109 6.53 -20.31 -36.17
C GLY A 109 6.08 -20.93 -34.83
N LEU A 110 4.77 -20.95 -34.57
CA LEU A 110 4.17 -21.44 -33.32
C LEU A 110 3.89 -22.96 -33.35
N GLU A 111 4.53 -23.70 -32.45
CA GLU A 111 4.32 -25.13 -32.21
C GLU A 111 3.54 -25.38 -30.91
N CYS A 112 2.22 -25.12 -30.93
CA CYS A 112 1.33 -25.17 -29.75
C CYS A 112 0.12 -26.12 -29.96
N PRO A 113 0.31 -27.46 -29.99
CA PRO A 113 -0.74 -28.41 -30.36
C PRO A 113 -1.89 -28.52 -29.35
N ARG A 114 -1.66 -28.34 -28.05
CA ARG A 114 -2.73 -28.43 -27.01
C ARG A 114 -3.58 -27.18 -27.01
N ALA A 115 -2.95 -26.02 -27.12
CA ALA A 115 -3.68 -24.76 -27.29
C ALA A 115 -4.54 -24.77 -28.56
N THR A 116 -4.04 -25.37 -29.64
CA THR A 116 -4.78 -25.46 -30.91
C THR A 116 -6.10 -26.20 -30.71
N GLU A 117 -6.06 -27.35 -30.03
CA GLU A 117 -7.27 -28.13 -29.75
C GLU A 117 -8.21 -27.36 -28.81
N ARG A 118 -7.68 -26.75 -27.76
CA ARG A 118 -8.48 -25.97 -26.82
C ARG A 118 -9.16 -24.76 -27.45
N LEU A 119 -8.47 -24.04 -28.34
CA LEU A 119 -9.05 -22.89 -29.05
C LEU A 119 -10.15 -23.30 -30.03
N ARG A 120 -10.06 -24.51 -30.61
CA ARG A 120 -11.11 -25.07 -31.48
C ARG A 120 -12.35 -25.48 -30.68
N ILE A 121 -12.17 -26.07 -29.50
CA ILE A 121 -13.26 -26.52 -28.62
C ILE A 121 -13.94 -25.31 -27.95
N GLY A 122 -13.15 -24.33 -27.50
CA GLY A 122 -13.66 -23.10 -26.89
C GLY A 122 -14.18 -23.23 -25.45
N LEU A 123 -13.91 -24.36 -24.78
CA LEU A 123 -14.28 -24.66 -23.39
C LEU A 123 -13.15 -25.40 -22.65
N PRO A 124 -13.00 -25.28 -21.31
CA PRO A 124 -12.04 -26.03 -20.52
C PRO A 124 -12.20 -27.57 -20.59
N ALA A 125 -11.12 -28.36 -20.50
CA ALA A 125 -11.18 -29.83 -20.53
C ALA A 125 -12.02 -30.42 -19.40
N THR A 126 -12.07 -29.75 -18.25
CA THR A 126 -12.86 -30.16 -17.09
C THR A 126 -14.36 -30.18 -17.40
N VAL A 127 -14.80 -29.23 -18.24
CA VAL A 127 -16.19 -29.15 -18.73
C VAL A 127 -16.45 -30.19 -19.83
N GLU A 128 -15.42 -30.56 -20.58
CA GLU A 128 -15.49 -31.55 -21.67
C GLU A 128 -15.48 -33.01 -21.14
N GLN A 129 -14.59 -33.34 -20.22
CA GLN A 129 -14.34 -34.72 -19.74
C GLN A 129 -15.34 -35.23 -18.70
N ALA A 130 -16.14 -34.36 -18.08
CA ALA A 130 -17.25 -34.76 -17.21
C ALA A 130 -18.31 -35.62 -17.92
N SER A 131 -18.21 -35.80 -19.24
CA SER A 131 -19.12 -36.59 -20.08
C SER A 131 -18.63 -38.02 -20.41
N HIS A 132 -17.42 -38.44 -19.98
CA HIS A 132 -16.81 -39.71 -20.41
C HIS A 132 -16.44 -40.71 -19.31
N THR A 133 -16.71 -40.45 -18.04
CA THR A 133 -16.42 -41.39 -16.94
C THR A 133 -17.61 -42.32 -16.65
N GLY A 134 -17.63 -43.47 -17.33
CA GLY A 134 -18.44 -44.63 -16.92
C GLY A 134 -17.97 -45.22 -15.58
N PRO A 135 -18.82 -45.97 -14.86
CA PRO A 135 -18.63 -46.22 -13.43
C PRO A 135 -17.63 -47.36 -13.16
N SER A 136 -16.52 -47.04 -12.48
CA SER A 136 -15.76 -48.06 -11.75
C SER A 136 -15.00 -47.50 -10.55
N GLY A 137 -15.49 -47.83 -9.35
CA GLY A 137 -14.63 -48.31 -8.26
C GLY A 137 -14.24 -47.34 -7.14
N ASN A 138 -15.14 -47.19 -6.16
CA ASN A 138 -14.93 -47.09 -4.70
C ASN A 138 -13.67 -46.42 -4.13
N SER A 139 -13.86 -45.34 -3.36
CA SER A 139 -13.71 -45.38 -1.88
C SER A 139 -14.17 -44.08 -1.16
N THR A 140 -15.32 -44.18 -0.49
CA THR A 140 -15.65 -43.77 0.90
C THR A 140 -15.37 -42.34 1.44
N SER A 141 -16.49 -41.60 1.56
CA SER A 141 -17.08 -40.97 2.77
C SER A 141 -16.51 -39.66 3.37
N GLY A 142 -17.37 -38.65 3.43
CA GLY A 142 -17.34 -37.53 4.38
C GLY A 142 -18.48 -36.53 4.12
N ALA A 143 -19.67 -36.81 4.64
CA ALA A 143 -20.89 -36.02 4.43
C ALA A 143 -20.85 -34.65 5.14
N ALA A 144 -21.08 -33.58 4.37
CA ALA A 144 -21.62 -32.31 4.85
C ALA A 144 -22.77 -31.93 3.91
N GLY A 145 -24.00 -31.88 4.43
CA GLY A 145 -25.18 -31.52 3.64
C GLY A 145 -25.15 -30.03 3.24
N PRO A 146 -25.70 -29.64 2.07
CA PRO A 146 -25.78 -28.24 1.69
C PRO A 146 -26.84 -27.50 2.53
N PRO A 147 -26.65 -26.21 2.84
CA PRO A 147 -27.64 -25.40 3.54
C PRO A 147 -28.87 -25.19 2.64
N ALA A 148 -30.05 -25.52 3.17
CA ALA A 148 -31.34 -25.61 2.47
C ALA A 148 -31.98 -24.27 2.03
N GLY A 149 -31.18 -23.29 1.57
CA GLY A 149 -31.66 -21.99 1.09
C GLY A 149 -31.17 -21.60 -0.31
N ALA A 150 -30.02 -22.10 -0.77
CA ALA A 150 -29.40 -21.67 -2.03
C ALA A 150 -29.91 -22.42 -3.28
N SER A 151 -30.40 -23.65 -3.12
CA SER A 151 -30.77 -24.51 -4.27
C SER A 151 -32.00 -24.01 -5.04
N GLY A 152 -32.98 -23.37 -4.37
CA GLY A 152 -34.22 -22.93 -5.03
C GLY A 152 -34.01 -21.79 -6.04
N SER A 153 -33.18 -20.80 -5.70
CA SER A 153 -32.85 -19.67 -6.59
C SER A 153 -32.05 -20.10 -7.82
N LEU A 154 -31.10 -21.02 -7.62
CA LEU A 154 -30.30 -21.58 -8.72
C LEU A 154 -31.15 -22.45 -9.66
N ILE A 155 -32.08 -23.25 -9.12
CA ILE A 155 -33.04 -24.04 -9.91
C ILE A 155 -33.96 -23.14 -10.74
N LEU A 156 -34.46 -22.04 -10.15
CA LEU A 156 -35.29 -21.07 -10.85
C LEU A 156 -34.53 -20.42 -12.01
N THR A 157 -33.29 -19.97 -11.75
CA THR A 157 -32.42 -19.36 -12.77
C THR A 157 -32.13 -20.31 -13.93
N ALA A 158 -31.82 -21.58 -13.65
CA ALA A 158 -31.61 -22.57 -14.69
C ALA A 158 -32.88 -22.84 -15.51
N THR A 159 -34.04 -22.89 -14.85
CA THR A 159 -35.34 -23.07 -15.50
C THR A 159 -35.68 -21.90 -16.42
N GLU A 160 -35.45 -20.67 -15.96
CA GLU A 160 -35.65 -19.45 -16.75
C GLU A 160 -34.77 -19.43 -18.01
N ASN A 161 -33.50 -19.85 -17.89
CA ASN A 161 -32.57 -19.89 -19.02
C ASN A 161 -32.99 -20.93 -20.08
N PHE A 162 -33.48 -22.10 -19.68
CA PHE A 162 -34.04 -23.09 -20.61
C PHE A 162 -35.25 -22.54 -21.37
N ILE A 163 -36.19 -21.90 -20.65
CA ILE A 163 -37.39 -21.30 -21.26
C ILE A 163 -36.99 -20.19 -22.23
N THR A 164 -36.07 -19.32 -21.82
CA THR A 164 -35.59 -18.20 -22.63
C THR A 164 -34.96 -18.69 -23.94
N PHE A 165 -34.14 -19.74 -23.88
CA PHE A 165 -33.54 -20.35 -25.08
C PHE A 165 -34.59 -20.97 -26.02
N LEU A 166 -35.53 -21.75 -25.48
CA LEU A 166 -36.59 -22.38 -26.27
C LEU A 166 -37.54 -21.35 -26.90
N ASP A 167 -37.80 -20.24 -26.20
CA ASP A 167 -38.63 -19.16 -26.72
C ASP A 167 -37.90 -18.36 -27.81
N ALA A 168 -36.58 -18.15 -27.70
CA ALA A 168 -35.79 -17.57 -28.78
C ALA A 168 -35.90 -18.39 -30.09
N LEU A 169 -35.84 -19.73 -29.99
CA LEU A 169 -36.04 -20.61 -31.14
C LEU A 169 -37.47 -20.55 -31.70
N LYS A 170 -38.50 -20.45 -30.84
CA LYS A 170 -39.90 -20.27 -31.29
C LYS A 170 -40.13 -18.91 -31.95
N LEU A 171 -39.38 -17.89 -31.56
CA LEU A 171 -39.37 -16.56 -32.17
C LEU A 171 -38.52 -16.50 -33.45
N ASN A 172 -38.05 -17.65 -33.94
CA ASN A 172 -37.26 -17.80 -35.16
C ASN A 172 -35.89 -17.08 -35.11
N MET A 173 -35.31 -16.95 -33.90
CA MET A 173 -33.94 -16.46 -33.72
C MET A 173 -32.98 -17.63 -33.96
N VAL A 174 -32.46 -17.75 -35.19
CA VAL A 174 -31.65 -18.91 -35.62
C VAL A 174 -30.19 -18.59 -35.95
N SER A 175 -29.77 -17.35 -35.73
CA SER A 175 -28.40 -16.90 -35.95
C SER A 175 -27.48 -17.27 -34.79
N LYS A 176 -26.20 -17.53 -35.08
CA LYS A 176 -25.20 -17.87 -34.05
C LYS A 176 -25.10 -16.81 -32.95
N ASP A 177 -25.03 -15.53 -33.31
CA ASP A 177 -24.91 -14.42 -32.36
C ASP A 177 -26.09 -14.32 -31.38
N ALA A 178 -27.29 -14.74 -31.81
CA ALA A 178 -28.47 -14.80 -30.96
C ALA A 178 -28.52 -16.07 -30.08
N LEU A 179 -28.18 -17.23 -30.65
CA LEU A 179 -28.33 -18.53 -29.97
C LEU A 179 -27.16 -18.88 -29.05
N HIS A 180 -25.94 -18.52 -29.42
CA HIS A 180 -24.74 -18.92 -28.69
C HIS A 180 -24.69 -18.36 -27.25
N PRO A 181 -25.01 -17.08 -26.98
CA PRO A 181 -25.04 -16.56 -25.61
C PRO A 181 -26.06 -17.30 -24.75
N LEU A 182 -27.28 -17.50 -25.27
CA LEU A 182 -28.36 -18.16 -24.56
C LEU A 182 -28.04 -19.63 -24.23
N LEU A 183 -27.46 -20.38 -25.19
CA LEU A 183 -27.06 -21.78 -24.95
C LEU A 183 -25.92 -21.89 -23.93
N SER A 184 -25.02 -20.90 -23.91
CA SER A 184 -23.93 -20.82 -22.93
C SER A 184 -24.45 -20.56 -21.52
N GLU A 185 -25.49 -19.73 -21.37
CA GLU A 185 -26.14 -19.47 -20.07
C GLU A 185 -26.90 -20.69 -19.55
N VAL A 186 -27.55 -21.45 -20.43
CA VAL A 186 -28.20 -22.73 -20.08
C VAL A 186 -27.19 -23.70 -19.47
N ILE A 187 -26.05 -23.97 -20.13
CA ILE A 187 -25.09 -24.94 -19.59
C ILE A 187 -24.42 -24.46 -18.30
N GLN A 188 -24.14 -23.15 -18.17
CA GLN A 188 -23.55 -22.60 -16.95
C GLN A 188 -24.51 -22.65 -15.77
N SER A 189 -25.79 -22.34 -15.97
CA SER A 189 -26.80 -22.39 -14.91
C SER A 189 -27.11 -23.81 -14.48
N VAL A 190 -27.14 -24.77 -15.41
CA VAL A 190 -27.29 -26.21 -15.11
C VAL A 190 -26.14 -26.73 -14.25
N ASN A 191 -24.88 -26.42 -14.62
CA ASN A 191 -23.70 -26.87 -13.86
C ASN A 191 -23.63 -26.27 -12.44
N LYS A 192 -24.28 -25.13 -12.20
CA LYS A 192 -24.40 -24.56 -10.85
C LYS A 192 -25.45 -25.27 -9.98
N VAL A 193 -26.40 -25.97 -10.60
CA VAL A 193 -27.51 -26.65 -9.90
C VAL A 193 -27.18 -28.10 -9.59
N THR A 194 -26.53 -28.81 -10.51
CA THR A 194 -26.19 -30.23 -10.32
C THR A 194 -24.90 -30.59 -11.04
N ASP A 195 -24.03 -31.30 -10.32
CA ASP A 195 -22.84 -31.97 -10.87
C ASP A 195 -23.17 -33.38 -11.41
N THR A 196 -24.42 -33.84 -11.23
CA THR A 196 -24.87 -35.16 -11.68
C THR A 196 -25.23 -35.11 -13.16
N ASP A 197 -24.72 -36.07 -13.94
CA ASP A 197 -25.09 -36.20 -15.35
C ASP A 197 -26.59 -36.53 -15.48
N PHE A 198 -27.24 -35.97 -16.51
CA PHE A 198 -28.66 -36.19 -16.77
C PHE A 198 -28.89 -36.41 -18.27
N GLU A 199 -30.02 -37.05 -18.57
CA GLU A 199 -30.35 -37.47 -19.92
C GLU A 199 -30.29 -36.29 -20.91
N ASN A 200 -29.55 -36.46 -22.00
CA ASN A 200 -29.33 -35.47 -23.06
C ASN A 200 -28.49 -34.22 -22.70
N ARG A 201 -27.80 -34.18 -21.55
CA ARG A 201 -26.81 -33.12 -21.24
C ARG A 201 -25.73 -32.97 -22.32
N GLY A 202 -25.22 -34.10 -22.84
CA GLY A 202 -24.22 -34.12 -23.91
C GLY A 202 -24.67 -33.45 -25.21
N LYS A 203 -25.98 -33.37 -25.48
CA LYS A 203 -26.53 -32.69 -26.65
C LYS A 203 -26.36 -31.17 -26.56
N ILE A 204 -26.49 -30.58 -25.36
CA ILE A 204 -26.25 -29.15 -25.14
C ILE A 204 -24.81 -28.79 -25.55
N ILE A 205 -23.84 -29.61 -25.15
CA ILE A 205 -22.41 -29.43 -25.47
C ILE A 205 -22.15 -29.61 -26.96
N GLN A 206 -22.74 -30.65 -27.58
CA GLN A 206 -22.62 -30.90 -29.02
C GLN A 206 -23.11 -29.70 -29.86
N TRP A 207 -24.25 -29.11 -29.48
CA TRP A 207 -24.78 -27.93 -30.15
C TRP A 207 -23.94 -26.67 -29.90
N LEU A 208 -23.36 -26.52 -28.70
CA LEU A 208 -22.45 -25.42 -28.40
C LEU A 208 -21.15 -25.50 -29.22
N ILE A 209 -20.62 -26.71 -29.46
CA ILE A 209 -19.48 -26.94 -30.36
C ILE A 209 -19.85 -26.58 -31.80
N THR A 210 -21.02 -27.05 -32.25
CA THR A 210 -21.53 -26.77 -33.61
C THR A 210 -21.67 -25.26 -33.84
N LEU A 211 -22.27 -24.53 -32.90
CA LEU A 211 -22.39 -23.08 -32.96
C LEU A 211 -21.02 -22.38 -32.91
N ASN A 212 -20.06 -22.87 -32.14
CA ASN A 212 -18.71 -22.27 -32.10
C ASN A 212 -17.99 -22.36 -33.45
N GLN A 213 -18.22 -23.41 -34.24
CA GLN A 213 -17.61 -23.64 -35.55
C GLN A 213 -18.25 -22.82 -36.69
N MET A 214 -19.42 -22.22 -36.47
CA MET A 214 -20.11 -21.35 -37.45
C MET A 214 -19.58 -19.92 -37.41
N ARG A 215 -19.77 -19.14 -38.48
CA ARG A 215 -19.47 -17.69 -38.47
C ARG A 215 -20.53 -16.91 -37.69
N ALA A 216 -20.18 -15.72 -37.17
CA ALA A 216 -21.06 -14.92 -36.30
C ALA A 216 -22.44 -14.61 -36.91
N THR A 217 -22.49 -14.38 -38.23
CA THR A 217 -23.71 -14.07 -39.00
C THR A 217 -24.36 -15.29 -39.66
N GLU A 218 -23.84 -16.49 -39.38
CA GLU A 218 -24.34 -17.72 -39.98
C GLU A 218 -25.57 -18.23 -39.22
N GLU A 219 -26.61 -18.57 -39.97
CA GLU A 219 -27.89 -19.05 -39.45
C GLU A 219 -27.98 -20.57 -39.56
N LEU A 220 -28.60 -21.20 -38.57
CA LEU A 220 -28.96 -22.62 -38.64
C LEU A 220 -30.07 -22.83 -39.68
N GLY A 221 -29.96 -23.89 -40.48
CA GLY A 221 -31.05 -24.27 -41.38
C GLY A 221 -32.33 -24.66 -40.60
N GLU A 222 -33.51 -24.55 -41.22
CA GLU A 222 -34.79 -24.87 -40.55
C GLU A 222 -34.83 -26.27 -39.92
N GLU A 223 -34.18 -27.25 -40.55
CA GLU A 223 -34.08 -28.61 -40.05
C GLU A 223 -33.18 -28.69 -38.80
N GLN A 224 -32.03 -28.02 -38.83
CA GLN A 224 -31.09 -27.94 -37.71
C GLN A 224 -31.67 -27.16 -36.52
N ALA A 225 -32.41 -26.08 -36.78
CA ALA A 225 -33.08 -25.31 -35.73
C ALA A 225 -34.17 -26.13 -35.03
N ARG A 226 -34.90 -26.97 -35.77
CA ARG A 226 -35.88 -27.90 -35.18
C ARG A 226 -35.20 -29.03 -34.40
N GLU A 227 -34.09 -29.55 -34.90
CA GLU A 227 -33.30 -30.57 -34.20
C GLU A 227 -32.72 -30.02 -32.89
N LEU A 228 -32.17 -28.81 -32.92
CA LEU A 228 -31.70 -28.08 -31.74
C LEU A 228 -32.81 -27.83 -30.73
N ALA A 229 -33.99 -27.36 -31.17
CA ALA A 229 -35.13 -27.16 -30.29
C ALA A 229 -35.57 -28.46 -29.60
N PHE A 230 -35.61 -29.56 -30.37
CA PHE A 230 -35.98 -30.87 -29.85
C PHE A 230 -34.96 -31.39 -28.83
N ASP A 231 -33.66 -31.35 -29.16
CA ASP A 231 -32.60 -31.83 -28.28
C ASP A 231 -32.53 -31.03 -26.96
N ILE A 232 -32.80 -29.71 -27.00
CA ILE A 232 -32.81 -28.87 -25.79
C ILE A 232 -34.08 -29.06 -24.95
N GLU A 233 -35.24 -29.26 -25.57
CA GLU A 233 -36.47 -29.64 -24.83
C GLU A 233 -36.28 -30.98 -24.10
N GLN A 234 -35.66 -31.97 -24.76
CA GLN A 234 -35.35 -33.26 -24.13
C GLN A 234 -34.36 -33.09 -22.96
N ALA A 235 -33.33 -32.25 -23.11
CA ALA A 235 -32.39 -31.95 -22.03
C ALA A 235 -33.09 -31.24 -20.85
N TYR A 236 -34.05 -30.35 -21.12
CA TYR A 236 -34.84 -29.68 -20.09
C TYR A 236 -35.72 -30.67 -19.30
N GLN A 237 -36.39 -31.61 -19.98
CA GLN A 237 -37.17 -32.66 -19.33
C GLN A 237 -36.29 -33.60 -18.49
N GLY A 238 -35.09 -33.95 -18.99
CA GLY A 238 -34.09 -34.73 -18.25
C GLY A 238 -33.64 -34.02 -16.98
N PHE A 239 -33.32 -32.72 -17.09
CA PHE A 239 -32.95 -31.87 -15.95
C PHE A 239 -34.08 -31.78 -14.90
N LYS A 240 -35.31 -31.54 -15.33
CA LYS A 240 -36.48 -31.48 -14.43
C LYS A 240 -36.74 -32.80 -13.70
N SER A 241 -36.63 -33.93 -14.40
CA SER A 241 -36.79 -35.27 -13.81
C SER A 241 -35.73 -35.56 -12.73
N THR A 242 -34.49 -35.10 -12.95
CA THR A 242 -33.41 -35.20 -11.95
C THR A 242 -33.70 -34.34 -10.71
N LEU A 243 -34.31 -33.16 -10.86
CA LEU A 243 -34.71 -32.32 -9.73
C LEU A 243 -35.86 -32.90 -8.92
N GLU A 244 -36.85 -33.54 -9.57
CA GLU A 244 -37.97 -34.22 -8.90
C GLU A 244 -37.52 -35.44 -8.06
N LEU A 245 -36.35 -36.00 -8.35
CA LEU A 245 -35.73 -37.08 -7.56
C LEU A 245 -34.96 -36.58 -6.32
N ILE A 246 -34.62 -35.28 -6.26
CA ILE A 246 -33.72 -34.71 -5.25
C ILE A 246 -34.48 -34.09 -4.05
N ASP A 247 -35.75 -33.68 -4.19
CA ASP A 247 -36.49 -33.08 -3.06
C ASP A 247 -38.03 -33.26 -3.14
N PRO A 248 -38.65 -34.11 -2.27
CA PRO A 248 -40.11 -34.27 -2.21
C PRO A 248 -40.87 -33.13 -1.51
N ALA A 249 -40.22 -32.10 -0.97
CA ALA A 249 -40.83 -31.17 -0.01
C ALA A 249 -41.42 -29.86 -0.59
N LEU A 250 -41.40 -29.64 -1.91
CA LEU A 250 -41.81 -28.37 -2.52
C LEU A 250 -43.32 -28.25 -2.86
N HIS A 251 -44.19 -28.61 -1.92
CA HIS A 251 -45.63 -28.34 -2.02
C HIS A 251 -46.18 -27.67 -0.76
N SER A 252 -45.85 -26.38 -0.55
CA SER A 252 -46.77 -25.37 0.01
C SER A 252 -46.07 -24.07 0.44
N VAL A 253 -46.06 -23.00 -0.39
CA VAL A 253 -46.14 -21.61 0.10
C VAL A 253 -46.75 -20.71 -1.00
N PRO A 254 -47.78 -19.87 -0.71
CA PRO A 254 -48.37 -18.93 -1.64
C PRO A 254 -47.63 -17.57 -1.65
N PRO A 255 -47.86 -16.69 -2.65
CA PRO A 255 -47.05 -15.50 -2.85
C PRO A 255 -47.55 -14.34 -1.98
N ASN A 256 -46.69 -13.72 -1.17
CA ASN A 256 -46.67 -12.26 -1.00
C ASN A 256 -45.54 -11.70 -0.13
N MET A 257 -45.03 -10.57 -0.62
CA MET A 257 -44.40 -9.42 0.04
C MET A 257 -42.92 -9.49 0.47
N ILE A 258 -42.14 -8.74 -0.31
CA ILE A 258 -40.76 -8.32 -0.14
C ILE A 258 -40.62 -7.39 1.08
N THR A 259 -39.71 -7.73 1.98
CA THR A 259 -38.99 -6.78 2.84
C THR A 259 -37.51 -7.16 2.79
N ALA A 260 -36.65 -6.24 2.37
CA ALA A 260 -35.20 -6.46 2.25
C ALA A 260 -34.57 -6.69 3.64
N GLU A 261 -33.74 -7.73 3.77
CA GLU A 261 -33.00 -8.03 5.00
C GLU A 261 -31.64 -7.29 5.05
N PRO A 262 -31.07 -7.05 6.25
CA PRO A 262 -29.96 -6.10 6.44
C PRO A 262 -28.55 -6.63 6.15
N ASP A 263 -28.39 -7.89 5.73
CA ASP A 263 -27.09 -8.60 5.71
C ASP A 263 -26.50 -8.86 4.31
N GLU A 264 -27.07 -8.31 3.24
CA GLU A 264 -26.54 -8.48 1.87
C GLU A 264 -25.44 -7.42 1.56
N PRO A 265 -24.26 -7.84 1.04
CA PRO A 265 -23.18 -6.92 0.68
C PRO A 265 -23.64 -5.95 -0.42
N LEU A 266 -23.26 -4.69 -0.30
CA LEU A 266 -23.60 -3.66 -1.29
C LEU A 266 -22.79 -3.86 -2.57
N HIS A 267 -23.45 -3.77 -3.72
CA HIS A 267 -22.75 -3.76 -5.01
C HIS A 267 -22.21 -2.33 -5.30
N VAL A 268 -21.13 -2.20 -6.06
CA VAL A 268 -20.52 -0.89 -6.40
C VAL A 268 -21.49 0.03 -7.15
N LEU A 269 -22.48 -0.53 -7.83
CA LEU A 269 -23.55 0.22 -8.51
C LEU A 269 -24.59 0.81 -7.56
N ASP A 270 -24.69 0.29 -6.34
CA ASP A 270 -25.57 0.83 -5.28
C ASP A 270 -24.93 2.03 -4.58
N LEU A 271 -23.65 2.33 -4.87
CA LEU A 271 -22.94 3.50 -4.36
C LEU A 271 -23.31 4.77 -5.15
N PRO A 272 -23.19 5.97 -4.54
CA PRO A 272 -23.46 7.25 -5.19
C PRO A 272 -22.60 7.46 -6.45
N GLN A 273 -23.24 7.52 -7.62
CA GLN A 273 -22.52 7.63 -8.89
C GLN A 273 -22.17 9.08 -9.24
N ILE A 274 -20.94 9.33 -9.67
CA ILE A 274 -20.44 10.69 -9.93
C ILE A 274 -21.29 11.48 -10.96
N TYR A 275 -21.89 10.80 -11.95
CA TYR A 275 -22.76 11.46 -12.93
C TYR A 275 -24.08 11.99 -12.34
N THR A 276 -24.52 11.50 -11.18
CA THR A 276 -25.72 12.02 -10.48
C THR A 276 -25.42 13.28 -9.66
N LYS A 277 -24.16 13.74 -9.64
CA LYS A 277 -23.68 14.90 -8.87
C LYS A 277 -24.07 14.82 -7.37
N PRO A 278 -23.70 13.73 -6.68
CA PRO A 278 -24.00 13.55 -5.26
C PRO A 278 -23.31 14.62 -4.40
N SER A 279 -23.81 14.82 -3.18
CA SER A 279 -23.22 15.79 -2.24
C SER A 279 -21.82 15.34 -1.82
N GLY A 280 -20.91 16.29 -1.54
CA GLY A 280 -19.56 15.93 -1.09
C GLY A 280 -19.54 15.10 0.21
N THR A 281 -20.50 15.32 1.10
CA THR A 281 -20.71 14.53 2.32
C THR A 281 -21.09 13.08 2.04
N GLU A 282 -21.94 12.85 1.04
CA GLU A 282 -22.37 11.51 0.63
C GLU A 282 -21.22 10.73 -0.01
N ILE A 283 -20.37 11.41 -0.79
CA ILE A 283 -19.13 10.85 -1.34
C ILE A 283 -18.15 10.49 -0.22
N LEU A 284 -17.93 11.37 0.75
CA LEU A 284 -17.02 11.11 1.89
C LEU A 284 -17.51 9.98 2.79
N GLN A 285 -18.82 9.90 3.08
CA GLN A 285 -19.42 8.78 3.82
C GLN A 285 -19.22 7.45 3.08
N THR A 286 -19.39 7.47 1.76
CA THR A 286 -19.11 6.29 0.93
C THR A 286 -17.64 5.89 0.98
N LEU A 287 -16.71 6.84 0.83
CA LEU A 287 -15.26 6.58 0.92
C LEU A 287 -14.82 6.12 2.32
N ALA A 288 -15.55 6.49 3.38
CA ALA A 288 -15.34 5.99 4.73
C ALA A 288 -15.79 4.54 4.89
N LEU A 289 -16.92 4.14 4.30
CA LEU A 289 -17.37 2.73 4.25
C LEU A 289 -16.37 1.82 3.52
N LEU A 290 -15.57 2.39 2.61
CA LEU A 290 -14.57 1.68 1.83
C LEU A 290 -13.18 1.57 2.50
N THR A 291 -13.01 2.07 3.73
CA THR A 291 -11.74 1.99 4.49
C THR A 291 -11.27 0.55 4.69
N ILE A 292 -10.01 0.25 4.44
CA ILE A 292 -9.40 -1.00 4.90
C ILE A 292 -8.90 -0.81 6.33
N LYS A 293 -9.45 -1.58 7.27
CA LYS A 293 -8.82 -1.72 8.59
C LYS A 293 -7.53 -2.55 8.44
N PRO A 294 -6.39 -2.10 8.99
CA PRO A 294 -5.17 -2.91 9.03
C PRO A 294 -5.49 -4.31 9.56
N ARG A 295 -5.12 -5.37 8.82
CA ARG A 295 -5.30 -6.73 9.31
C ARG A 295 -4.40 -6.90 10.55
N SER A 296 -5.00 -7.19 11.69
CA SER A 296 -4.28 -7.64 12.88
C SER A 296 -3.86 -9.08 12.64
N PHE A 297 -2.59 -9.43 12.85
CA PHE A 297 -2.06 -10.78 12.60
C PHE A 297 -2.63 -11.89 13.53
N GLY A 298 -3.57 -11.57 14.43
CA GLY A 298 -4.10 -12.49 15.45
C GLY A 298 -5.47 -13.11 15.10
N THR A 299 -5.71 -14.34 15.58
CA THR A 299 -6.94 -15.11 15.38
C THR A 299 -8.07 -14.81 16.38
N ASN A 300 -7.83 -13.97 17.40
CA ASN A 300 -8.82 -13.68 18.45
C ASN A 300 -9.48 -12.31 18.25
N THR A 301 -10.64 -12.31 17.60
CA THR A 301 -11.50 -11.14 17.41
C THR A 301 -12.34 -10.85 18.66
N HIS A 302 -12.02 -9.79 19.39
CA HIS A 302 -13.11 -8.96 19.92
C HIS A 302 -13.66 -8.18 18.72
N GLU A 303 -14.71 -8.70 18.06
CA GLU A 303 -15.36 -8.05 16.92
C GLU A 303 -15.93 -6.67 17.35
N PRO A 304 -15.46 -5.54 16.80
CA PRO A 304 -16.24 -4.32 16.81
C PRO A 304 -17.24 -4.39 15.65
N VAL A 305 -18.54 -4.35 15.98
CA VAL A 305 -19.72 -4.08 15.11
C VAL A 305 -19.48 -4.30 13.60
N LYS A 306 -19.99 -5.41 13.06
CA LYS A 306 -19.97 -5.70 11.60
C LYS A 306 -20.48 -4.49 10.80
N SER A 307 -19.57 -3.81 10.11
CA SER A 307 -19.92 -2.79 9.12
C SER A 307 -20.29 -3.48 7.81
N ARG A 308 -21.35 -3.00 7.15
CA ARG A 308 -21.81 -3.48 5.84
C ARG A 308 -20.66 -3.53 4.83
N THR A 309 -20.43 -4.68 4.21
CA THR A 309 -19.33 -4.91 3.26
C THR A 309 -19.74 -4.56 1.83
N VAL A 310 -18.78 -4.10 1.02
CA VAL A 310 -18.97 -3.77 -0.40
C VAL A 310 -18.19 -4.77 -1.24
N GLU A 311 -18.77 -5.28 -2.33
CA GLU A 311 -18.08 -6.19 -3.24
C GLU A 311 -16.84 -5.52 -3.89
N SER A 312 -15.73 -6.26 -4.02
CA SER A 312 -14.46 -5.74 -4.56
C SER A 312 -14.50 -5.49 -6.08
N THR A 313 -15.45 -6.12 -6.78
CA THR A 313 -15.59 -6.05 -8.23
C THR A 313 -16.02 -4.64 -8.67
N GLY A 314 -15.18 -3.98 -9.48
CA GLY A 314 -15.47 -2.64 -10.03
C GLY A 314 -15.12 -1.47 -9.12
N LEU A 315 -14.67 -1.72 -7.88
CA LEU A 315 -14.35 -0.69 -6.90
C LEU A 315 -13.18 0.21 -7.33
N THR A 316 -12.13 -0.37 -7.93
CA THR A 316 -10.99 0.39 -8.49
C THR A 316 -11.47 1.38 -9.55
N ARG A 317 -12.35 0.95 -10.46
CA ARG A 317 -12.92 1.81 -11.51
C ARG A 317 -13.76 2.94 -10.90
N TYR A 318 -14.54 2.64 -9.87
CA TYR A 318 -15.32 3.64 -9.13
C TYR A 318 -14.40 4.68 -8.48
N LEU A 319 -13.37 4.28 -7.75
CA LEU A 319 -12.40 5.20 -7.12
C LEU A 319 -11.63 6.05 -8.14
N THR A 320 -11.16 5.46 -9.24
CA THR A 320 -10.51 6.20 -10.32
C THR A 320 -11.45 7.21 -10.98
N SER A 321 -12.75 6.91 -11.10
CA SER A 321 -13.74 7.84 -11.64
C SER A 321 -13.96 9.07 -10.75
N ILE A 322 -13.84 8.91 -9.43
CA ILE A 322 -13.89 10.03 -8.46
C ILE A 322 -12.64 10.91 -8.62
N ILE A 323 -11.45 10.29 -8.70
CA ILE A 323 -10.16 10.99 -8.84
C ILE A 323 -10.06 11.74 -10.18
N ALA A 324 -10.54 11.12 -11.27
CA ALA A 324 -10.51 11.72 -12.60
C ALA A 324 -11.56 12.82 -12.81
N SER A 325 -12.55 12.91 -11.91
CA SER A 325 -13.59 13.93 -11.99
C SER A 325 -13.07 15.26 -11.46
N PRO A 326 -13.33 16.39 -12.16
CA PRO A 326 -13.00 17.73 -11.66
C PRO A 326 -13.87 18.14 -10.45
N LEU A 327 -14.87 17.32 -10.09
CA LEU A 327 -15.81 17.55 -9.00
C LEU A 327 -16.46 18.95 -9.03
N SER A 328 -16.61 19.52 -10.23
CA SER A 328 -16.92 20.95 -10.44
C SER A 328 -18.31 21.39 -9.98
N TRP A 329 -19.15 20.46 -9.51
CA TRP A 329 -20.45 20.75 -8.90
C TRP A 329 -20.36 20.94 -7.38
N LEU A 330 -19.18 20.74 -6.79
CA LEU A 330 -18.89 20.98 -5.38
C LEU A 330 -18.34 22.39 -5.18
N ASP A 331 -18.80 23.04 -4.13
CA ASP A 331 -18.70 24.49 -3.98
C ASP A 331 -17.32 25.02 -3.55
N THR A 332 -16.46 24.17 -2.95
CA THR A 332 -15.17 24.60 -2.38
C THR A 332 -13.99 23.77 -2.87
N ASP A 333 -12.82 24.40 -3.02
CA ASP A 333 -11.58 23.71 -3.39
C ASP A 333 -11.16 22.74 -2.28
N GLU A 334 -11.36 23.10 -1.01
CA GLU A 334 -10.98 22.27 0.15
C GLU A 334 -11.78 20.96 0.22
N LEU A 335 -13.06 20.98 -0.14
CA LEU A 335 -13.91 19.78 -0.17
C LEU A 335 -13.53 18.86 -1.34
N ARG A 336 -13.15 19.45 -2.48
CA ARG A 336 -12.68 18.70 -3.64
C ARG A 336 -11.36 18.00 -3.33
N GLU A 337 -10.41 18.72 -2.73
CA GLU A 337 -9.16 18.15 -2.23
C GLU A 337 -9.42 17.01 -1.22
N ALA A 338 -10.27 17.20 -0.22
CA ALA A 338 -10.58 16.16 0.77
C ALA A 338 -11.19 14.89 0.15
N ILE A 339 -12.01 15.02 -0.91
CA ILE A 339 -12.60 13.87 -1.62
C ILE A 339 -11.57 13.17 -2.49
N TRP A 340 -10.75 13.92 -3.22
CA TRP A 340 -9.65 13.35 -4.01
C TRP A 340 -8.66 12.60 -3.12
N ASP A 341 -8.37 13.16 -1.95
CA ASP A 341 -7.51 12.56 -0.94
C ASP A 341 -8.06 11.26 -0.39
N ALA A 342 -9.32 11.26 0.02
CA ALA A 342 -9.97 10.07 0.56
C ALA A 342 -10.09 8.98 -0.52
N ALA A 343 -10.40 9.34 -1.78
CA ALA A 343 -10.47 8.40 -2.89
C ALA A 343 -9.10 7.82 -3.26
N ALA A 344 -8.06 8.67 -3.30
CA ALA A 344 -6.68 8.25 -3.53
C ALA A 344 -6.17 7.34 -2.41
N ALA A 345 -6.52 7.62 -1.15
CA ALA A 345 -6.19 6.76 0.00
C ALA A 345 -6.86 5.39 -0.10
N ARG A 346 -8.15 5.31 -0.42
CA ARG A 346 -8.86 4.03 -0.61
C ARG A 346 -8.31 3.22 -1.78
N LEU A 347 -7.88 3.88 -2.84
CA LEU A 347 -7.26 3.24 -3.99
C LEU A 347 -5.86 2.70 -3.64
N SER A 348 -5.09 3.49 -2.90
CA SER A 348 -3.77 3.16 -2.38
C SER A 348 -3.77 1.95 -1.44
N GLU A 349 -4.67 1.92 -0.46
CA GLU A 349 -4.83 0.81 0.48
C GLU A 349 -5.03 -0.54 -0.23
N ARG A 350 -5.59 -0.51 -1.44
CA ARG A 350 -5.91 -1.68 -2.28
C ARG A 350 -4.87 -1.95 -3.37
N SER A 351 -3.80 -1.15 -3.43
CA SER A 351 -2.76 -1.24 -4.46
C SER A 351 -1.46 -1.91 -3.94
N GLY A 352 -1.53 -2.59 -2.79
CA GLY A 352 -0.40 -3.25 -2.12
C GLY A 352 0.42 -2.33 -1.21
N ARG A 353 1.35 -2.91 -0.44
CA ARG A 353 2.05 -2.16 0.63
C ARG A 353 2.95 -1.04 0.13
N THR A 354 3.53 -1.17 -1.07
CA THR A 354 4.37 -0.14 -1.71
C THR A 354 3.59 1.13 -2.09
N ALA A 355 2.26 1.04 -2.19
CA ALA A 355 1.40 2.18 -2.48
C ALA A 355 0.71 2.73 -1.22
N MET A 356 0.78 2.03 -0.08
CA MET A 356 0.04 2.33 1.15
C MET A 356 0.74 3.42 1.98
N PRO A 357 -0.01 4.38 2.57
CA PRO A 357 0.58 5.43 3.40
C PRO A 357 1.20 4.88 4.69
N ALA A 358 1.90 5.78 5.39
CA ALA A 358 2.38 5.53 6.74
C ALA A 358 1.20 5.13 7.66
N MET A 359 1.43 4.16 8.53
CA MET A 359 0.40 3.61 9.40
C MET A 359 0.99 3.24 10.75
N SER A 360 0.14 3.17 11.78
CA SER A 360 0.52 2.61 13.08
C SER A 360 -0.34 1.38 13.36
N ARG A 361 0.29 0.31 13.87
CA ARG A 361 -0.34 -0.98 14.17
C ARG A 361 -0.18 -1.33 15.64
N VAL A 362 -1.19 -1.99 16.18
CA VAL A 362 -1.16 -2.55 17.55
C VAL A 362 -0.97 -4.05 17.46
N PHE A 363 0.03 -4.55 18.18
CA PHE A 363 0.38 -5.96 18.28
C PHE A 363 0.14 -6.45 19.70
N ALA A 364 -0.63 -7.51 19.85
CA ALA A 364 -0.81 -8.20 21.12
C ALA A 364 0.29 -9.24 21.31
N VAL A 365 0.91 -9.27 22.49
CA VAL A 365 2.01 -10.17 22.86
C VAL A 365 1.56 -11.01 24.05
N PRO A 366 1.39 -12.34 23.90
CA PRO A 366 0.98 -13.21 24.99
C PRO A 366 2.00 -13.24 26.11
N THR A 367 1.53 -13.29 27.36
CA THR A 367 2.36 -13.50 28.55
C THR A 367 2.19 -14.90 29.11
N SER A 368 3.16 -15.39 29.91
CA SER A 368 3.11 -16.70 30.56
C SER A 368 1.91 -16.87 31.52
N TRP A 369 1.24 -15.79 31.92
CA TRP A 369 0.09 -15.80 32.84
C TRP A 369 -1.26 -15.65 32.15
N GLY A 370 -1.29 -15.64 30.81
CA GLY A 370 -2.53 -15.56 30.02
C GLY A 370 -3.07 -14.14 29.81
N GLU A 371 -2.40 -13.10 30.30
CA GLU A 371 -2.63 -11.71 29.88
C GLU A 371 -1.87 -11.40 28.59
N GLU A 372 -2.27 -10.35 27.86
CA GLU A 372 -1.57 -9.88 26.67
C GLU A 372 -1.03 -8.45 26.89
N TYR A 373 0.20 -8.20 26.47
CA TYR A 373 0.75 -6.85 26.34
C TYR A 373 0.49 -6.30 24.96
N THR A 374 0.23 -5.00 24.85
CA THR A 374 -0.03 -4.33 23.58
C THR A 374 1.13 -3.42 23.23
N LEU A 375 1.72 -3.62 22.05
CA LEU A 375 2.75 -2.76 21.47
C LEU A 375 2.18 -2.00 20.28
N THR A 376 2.45 -0.70 20.20
CA THR A 376 2.11 0.13 19.04
C THR A 376 3.36 0.41 18.23
N LEU A 377 3.38 0.04 16.94
CA LEU A 377 4.49 0.30 16.04
C LEU A 377 4.05 1.16 14.86
N HIS A 378 4.83 2.19 14.57
CA HIS A 378 4.74 3.02 13.38
C HIS A 378 5.53 2.40 12.23
N GLU A 379 4.90 2.39 11.06
CA GLU A 379 5.44 1.92 9.80
C GLU A 379 5.24 2.98 8.72
N PRO A 380 6.30 3.69 8.33
CA PRO A 380 6.21 4.67 7.26
C PRO A 380 5.87 4.01 5.92
N SER A 381 5.47 4.83 4.94
CA SER A 381 5.20 4.37 3.57
C SER A 381 6.40 3.62 2.99
N LEU A 382 6.17 2.49 2.35
CA LEU A 382 7.23 1.64 1.80
C LEU A 382 7.73 2.23 0.47
N THR A 383 8.76 3.07 0.54
CA THR A 383 9.48 3.60 -0.63
C THR A 383 10.63 2.67 -1.04
N SER A 384 11.24 2.90 -2.22
CA SER A 384 12.07 1.94 -2.98
C SER A 384 13.18 1.20 -2.22
N ASP A 385 13.61 1.67 -1.05
CA ASP A 385 14.74 1.10 -0.28
C ASP A 385 14.45 0.88 1.22
N ASN A 386 13.19 0.94 1.68
CA ASN A 386 12.83 0.95 3.10
C ASN A 386 12.23 -0.37 3.64
N LEU A 387 12.72 -1.55 3.22
CA LEU A 387 12.17 -2.85 3.65
C LEU A 387 12.19 -3.07 5.17
N GLY A 388 13.13 -2.45 5.89
CA GLY A 388 13.22 -2.49 7.36
C GLY A 388 12.11 -1.71 8.08
N MET A 389 11.33 -0.90 7.34
CA MET A 389 10.23 -0.09 7.90
C MET A 389 8.89 -0.84 7.99
N LYS A 390 8.81 -2.06 7.46
CA LYS A 390 7.63 -2.95 7.54
C LYS A 390 7.85 -3.99 8.65
N THR A 391 6.81 -4.26 9.43
CA THR A 391 6.78 -5.43 10.30
C THR A 391 6.45 -6.68 9.48
N TRP A 392 7.30 -7.70 9.56
CA TRP A 392 7.19 -8.95 8.81
C TRP A 392 6.54 -10.07 9.65
N VAL A 393 5.91 -11.04 8.99
CA VAL A 393 5.20 -12.15 9.66
C VAL A 393 6.09 -12.92 10.63
N SER A 394 7.34 -13.18 10.25
CA SER A 394 8.34 -13.85 11.10
C SER A 394 8.61 -13.11 12.41
N SER A 395 8.62 -11.78 12.41
CA SER A 395 8.83 -10.99 13.64
C SER A 395 7.58 -11.03 14.52
N TYR A 396 6.39 -11.09 13.91
CA TYR A 396 5.15 -11.33 14.64
C TYR A 396 5.09 -12.71 15.29
N LEU A 397 5.29 -13.79 14.53
CA LEU A 397 5.27 -15.15 15.05
C LEU A 397 6.33 -15.36 16.15
N LEU A 398 7.54 -14.82 15.96
CA LEU A 398 8.58 -14.86 16.99
C LEU A 398 8.10 -14.16 18.26
N SER A 399 7.52 -12.95 18.13
CA SER A 399 6.98 -12.20 19.27
C SER A 399 5.91 -12.99 20.05
N GLN A 400 5.04 -13.74 19.37
CA GLN A 400 4.02 -14.58 20.01
C GLN A 400 4.64 -15.68 20.88
N ARG A 401 5.77 -16.25 20.44
CA ARG A 401 6.42 -17.41 21.06
C ARG A 401 7.43 -17.07 22.14
N LEU A 402 7.87 -15.80 22.24
CA LEU A 402 8.89 -15.40 23.20
C LEU A 402 8.53 -15.78 24.65
N HIS A 403 7.25 -15.72 25.03
CA HIS A 403 6.82 -16.08 26.38
C HIS A 403 7.13 -17.53 26.74
N SER A 404 6.98 -18.49 25.82
CA SER A 404 7.31 -19.89 26.07
C SER A 404 8.80 -20.21 25.83
N LEU A 405 9.40 -19.60 24.80
CA LEU A 405 10.78 -19.91 24.39
C LEU A 405 11.84 -19.53 25.42
N LEU A 406 11.53 -18.56 26.30
CA LEU A 406 12.48 -17.94 27.22
C LEU A 406 12.41 -18.46 28.66
N GLU A 407 11.49 -19.37 28.98
CA GLU A 407 11.28 -19.87 30.35
C GLU A 407 12.38 -20.82 30.85
N SER A 408 13.10 -21.53 29.94
CA SER A 408 14.18 -22.43 30.34
C SER A 408 15.38 -22.43 29.38
N THR A 409 16.57 -22.67 29.95
CA THR A 409 17.78 -23.03 29.20
C THR A 409 17.77 -24.55 29.04
N PRO A 410 17.69 -25.10 27.82
CA PRO A 410 17.81 -26.53 27.57
C PRO A 410 19.12 -27.08 28.15
N GLN A 411 19.04 -28.21 28.85
CA GLN A 411 20.20 -28.88 29.43
C GLN A 411 21.00 -29.59 28.33
N LEU A 412 22.03 -28.93 27.81
CA LEU A 412 22.90 -29.47 26.75
C LEU A 412 24.01 -30.40 27.27
N VAL A 413 24.15 -30.53 28.59
CA VAL A 413 25.18 -31.36 29.23
C VAL A 413 24.53 -32.29 30.25
N PRO A 414 24.72 -33.63 30.17
CA PRO A 414 24.25 -34.55 31.20
C PRO A 414 24.90 -34.25 32.56
N SER A 415 24.08 -34.11 33.61
CA SER A 415 24.47 -33.66 34.97
C SER A 415 25.43 -34.58 35.73
N THR A 416 26.00 -35.62 35.12
CA THR A 416 26.81 -36.63 35.82
C THR A 416 28.31 -36.31 35.93
N THR A 417 28.79 -35.16 35.41
CA THR A 417 30.24 -34.90 35.33
C THR A 417 30.71 -33.49 35.71
N VAL A 418 29.86 -32.64 36.27
CA VAL A 418 30.25 -31.29 36.68
C VAL A 418 29.85 -31.10 38.15
N THR A 419 30.83 -30.76 38.98
CA THR A 419 30.67 -30.15 40.32
C THR A 419 29.63 -29.02 40.25
N PRO A 420 28.94 -28.68 41.36
CA PRO A 420 27.69 -27.90 41.30
C PRO A 420 27.87 -26.66 40.43
N THR A 421 26.95 -26.54 39.48
CA THR A 421 26.68 -25.39 38.62
C THR A 421 27.12 -24.09 39.30
N PRO A 422 27.83 -23.15 38.64
CA PRO A 422 27.70 -21.77 39.05
C PRO A 422 26.22 -21.48 38.85
N THR A 423 25.48 -21.43 39.95
CA THR A 423 24.14 -20.86 40.01
C THR A 423 24.24 -19.55 39.24
N LEU A 424 23.55 -19.45 38.11
CA LEU A 424 23.28 -18.16 37.49
C LEU A 424 22.80 -17.27 38.63
N ASP A 425 23.58 -16.24 38.95
CA ASP A 425 23.24 -15.29 39.97
C ASP A 425 21.81 -14.80 39.66
N PRO A 426 20.82 -15.07 40.54
CA PRO A 426 19.43 -14.69 40.28
C PRO A 426 19.26 -13.18 40.07
N ASP A 427 20.27 -12.39 40.48
CA ASP A 427 20.32 -10.94 40.30
C ASP A 427 21.06 -10.50 39.00
N ARG A 428 21.66 -11.42 38.24
CA ARG A 428 22.33 -11.08 36.98
C ARG A 428 21.32 -10.83 35.86
N THR A 429 21.25 -9.58 35.41
CA THR A 429 20.42 -9.16 34.26
C THR A 429 20.93 -9.78 32.96
N LEU A 430 20.03 -10.43 32.20
CA LEU A 430 20.33 -11.00 30.88
C LEU A 430 20.58 -9.88 29.85
N ARG A 431 21.69 -9.95 29.10
CA ARG A 431 21.97 -8.99 28.01
C ARG A 431 21.58 -9.59 26.68
N ALA A 432 20.66 -8.94 25.98
CA ALA A 432 20.18 -9.36 24.66
C ALA A 432 20.53 -8.34 23.57
N LEU A 433 20.72 -8.84 22.36
CA LEU A 433 20.92 -8.06 21.14
C LEU A 433 19.90 -8.54 20.10
N GLU A 434 19.20 -7.63 19.45
CA GLU A 434 18.43 -7.93 18.25
C GLU A 434 19.18 -7.40 17.02
N LEU A 435 19.44 -8.30 16.06
CA LEU A 435 20.07 -7.98 14.79
C LEU A 435 18.98 -7.83 13.72
N GLY A 436 18.96 -6.68 13.04
CA GLY A 436 17.97 -6.41 11.98
C GLY A 436 16.57 -6.25 12.58
N ALA A 437 16.45 -5.37 13.58
CA ALA A 437 15.23 -5.22 14.37
C ALA A 437 14.05 -4.65 13.56
N GLY A 438 14.30 -3.98 12.44
CA GLY A 438 13.28 -3.33 11.62
C GLY A 438 12.44 -2.36 12.44
N THR A 439 11.15 -2.68 12.59
CA THR A 439 10.20 -1.91 13.40
C THR A 439 10.39 -2.08 14.91
N GLY A 440 11.13 -3.10 15.35
CA GLY A 440 11.46 -3.40 16.74
C GLY A 440 10.51 -4.35 17.45
N LEU A 441 9.56 -4.98 16.73
CA LEU A 441 8.51 -5.81 17.34
C LEU A 441 9.06 -6.88 18.29
N VAL A 442 10.04 -7.68 17.85
CA VAL A 442 10.54 -8.83 18.61
C VAL A 442 11.26 -8.36 19.86
N GLY A 443 12.19 -7.40 19.74
CA GLY A 443 12.96 -6.95 20.88
C GLY A 443 12.16 -6.13 21.88
N LEU A 444 11.19 -5.33 21.45
CA LEU A 444 10.26 -4.66 22.36
C LEU A 444 9.36 -5.67 23.09
N SER A 445 8.89 -6.71 22.40
CA SER A 445 8.15 -7.82 23.00
C SER A 445 9.00 -8.56 24.05
N PHE A 446 10.26 -8.85 23.70
CA PHE A 446 11.24 -9.45 24.62
C PHE A 446 11.43 -8.57 25.86
N ALA A 447 11.60 -7.26 25.68
CA ALA A 447 11.84 -6.34 26.78
C ALA A 447 10.63 -6.28 27.72
N ALA A 448 9.42 -6.18 27.17
CA ALA A 448 8.18 -6.17 27.95
C ALA A 448 7.98 -7.47 28.74
N LEU A 449 8.24 -8.64 28.12
CA LEU A 449 8.10 -9.95 28.77
C LEU A 449 9.14 -10.19 29.87
N ARG A 450 10.38 -9.74 29.67
CA ARG A 450 11.48 -9.96 30.64
C ARG A 450 11.55 -8.88 31.71
N GLY A 451 11.07 -7.68 31.42
CA GLY A 451 11.13 -6.53 32.32
C GLY A 451 12.53 -6.30 32.87
N LYS A 452 12.64 -6.05 34.18
CA LYS A 452 13.91 -5.85 34.89
C LYS A 452 14.93 -7.00 34.81
N SER A 453 14.51 -8.20 34.39
CA SER A 453 15.40 -9.37 34.32
C SER A 453 16.29 -9.39 33.08
N ALA A 454 16.06 -8.49 32.11
CA ALA A 454 16.88 -8.38 30.91
C ALA A 454 17.06 -6.93 30.45
N LYS A 455 18.14 -6.68 29.71
CA LYS A 455 18.36 -5.48 28.92
C LYS A 455 18.52 -5.89 27.46
N ILE A 456 17.93 -5.14 26.54
CA ILE A 456 18.05 -5.42 25.11
C ILE A 456 18.56 -4.19 24.35
N HIS A 457 19.47 -4.46 23.41
CA HIS A 457 19.91 -3.50 22.40
C HIS A 457 19.30 -3.87 21.05
N LEU A 458 18.52 -2.97 20.46
CA LEU A 458 17.86 -3.16 19.17
C LEU A 458 18.71 -2.51 18.09
N THR A 459 19.09 -3.26 17.07
CA THR A 459 20.02 -2.76 16.04
C THR A 459 19.53 -2.96 14.63
N ASP A 460 19.81 -1.96 13.80
CA ASP A 460 19.53 -1.98 12.36
C ASP A 460 20.46 -0.98 11.63
N LEU A 461 20.23 -0.77 10.34
CA LEU A 461 20.94 0.21 9.51
C LEU A 461 20.57 1.67 9.88
N PRO A 462 21.45 2.65 9.57
CA PRO A 462 21.25 4.06 9.93
C PRO A 462 19.88 4.63 9.55
N ASP A 463 19.33 4.24 8.41
CA ASP A 463 18.05 4.75 7.91
C ASP A 463 16.84 4.21 8.68
N ILE A 464 16.97 3.04 9.33
CA ILE A 464 15.90 2.36 10.06
C ILE A 464 15.86 2.78 11.54
N VAL A 465 17.03 3.05 12.12
CA VAL A 465 17.20 3.35 13.56
C VAL A 465 16.32 4.52 14.06
N PRO A 466 16.09 5.63 13.31
CA PRO A 466 15.19 6.69 13.75
C PRO A 466 13.75 6.20 13.99
N ASN A 467 13.19 5.39 13.08
CA ASN A 467 11.85 4.84 13.25
C ASN A 467 11.81 3.78 14.37
N LEU A 468 12.88 2.98 14.50
CA LEU A 468 13.04 2.03 15.60
C LEU A 468 13.04 2.73 16.98
N ALA A 469 13.75 3.86 17.09
CA ALA A 469 13.77 4.70 18.30
C ALA A 469 12.41 5.34 18.57
N HIS A 470 11.73 5.82 17.52
CA HIS A 470 10.36 6.32 17.62
C HIS A 470 9.40 5.24 18.15
N ASN A 471 9.47 4.02 17.62
CA ASN A 471 8.67 2.89 18.08
C ASN A 471 8.98 2.49 19.53
N ALA A 472 10.24 2.55 19.96
CA ALA A 472 10.56 2.35 21.38
C ALA A 472 9.92 3.43 22.26
N ALA A 473 9.94 4.70 21.83
CA ALA A 473 9.33 5.82 22.54
C ALA A 473 7.79 5.73 22.61
N LEU A 474 7.13 5.26 21.54
CA LEU A 474 5.68 5.01 21.53
C LEU A 474 5.22 4.01 22.59
N ASN A 475 6.13 3.14 23.06
CA ASN A 475 5.82 2.07 24.02
C ASN A 475 6.41 2.33 25.41
N VAL A 476 6.85 3.57 25.69
CA VAL A 476 7.54 3.93 26.95
C VAL A 476 6.73 3.61 28.20
N GLU A 477 5.40 3.74 28.16
CA GLU A 477 4.53 3.41 29.30
C GLU A 477 4.58 1.92 29.67
N LEU A 478 4.50 1.03 28.67
CA LEU A 478 4.60 -0.41 28.88
C LEU A 478 6.01 -0.80 29.34
N LEU A 479 7.04 -0.20 28.74
CA LEU A 479 8.44 -0.45 29.11
C LEU A 479 8.71 -0.01 30.56
N ASN A 480 8.17 1.13 30.99
CA ASN A 480 8.26 1.59 32.38
C ASN A 480 7.47 0.69 33.34
N LYS A 481 6.25 0.28 32.97
CA LYS A 481 5.41 -0.64 33.77
C LYS A 481 6.10 -1.97 34.04
N THR A 482 6.83 -2.49 33.05
CA THR A 482 7.58 -3.76 33.15
C THR A 482 9.00 -3.58 33.70
N ALA A 483 9.44 -2.34 33.91
CA ALA A 483 10.82 -1.99 34.25
C ALA A 483 11.84 -2.55 33.24
N ALA A 484 11.45 -2.58 31.97
CA ALA A 484 12.29 -3.03 30.86
C ALA A 484 13.37 -2.00 30.54
N THR A 485 14.55 -2.47 30.12
CA THR A 485 15.62 -1.60 29.61
C THR A 485 15.84 -1.86 28.13
N VAL A 486 15.54 -0.86 27.31
CA VAL A 486 15.69 -0.91 25.84
C VAL A 486 16.63 0.20 25.41
N THR A 487 17.51 -0.10 24.47
CA THR A 487 18.35 0.88 23.77
C THR A 487 18.32 0.57 22.28
N THR A 488 18.46 1.58 21.44
CA THR A 488 18.51 1.43 19.98
C THR A 488 19.87 1.90 19.46
N GLY A 489 20.35 1.33 18.36
CA GLY A 489 21.66 1.68 17.81
C GLY A 489 21.90 1.16 16.40
N VAL A 490 22.93 1.68 15.75
CA VAL A 490 23.35 1.24 14.42
C VAL A 490 24.27 0.03 14.54
N LEU A 491 23.97 -1.04 13.80
CA LEU A 491 24.89 -2.17 13.64
C LEU A 491 24.80 -2.71 12.21
N ASP A 492 25.82 -2.38 11.41
CA ASP A 492 25.97 -2.86 10.03
C ASP A 492 26.79 -4.17 10.03
N TRP A 493 26.17 -5.26 9.56
CA TRP A 493 26.80 -6.59 9.54
C TRP A 493 27.95 -6.70 8.53
N SER A 494 28.02 -5.80 7.55
CA SER A 494 29.10 -5.74 6.58
C SER A 494 30.39 -5.14 7.17
N ALA A 495 30.27 -4.39 8.27
CA ALA A 495 31.38 -3.77 8.97
C ALA A 495 31.92 -4.70 10.07
N SER A 496 33.25 -4.84 10.12
CA SER A 496 33.92 -5.43 11.29
C SER A 496 34.22 -4.33 12.30
N PRO A 497 34.01 -4.54 13.60
CA PRO A 497 34.38 -3.55 14.60
C PRO A 497 35.91 -3.36 14.60
N GLU A 498 36.36 -2.12 14.72
CA GLU A 498 37.79 -1.78 14.76
C GLU A 498 38.51 -2.48 15.92
N THR A 499 37.82 -2.62 17.05
CA THR A 499 38.27 -3.37 18.22
C THR A 499 37.23 -4.41 18.61
N PRO A 500 37.63 -5.67 18.87
CA PRO A 500 36.69 -6.70 19.32
C PRO A 500 36.06 -6.32 20.67
N PRO A 501 34.77 -6.64 20.90
CA PRO A 501 34.09 -6.31 22.14
C PRO A 501 34.70 -7.07 23.33
N THR A 502 34.73 -6.41 24.48
CA THR A 502 35.05 -7.02 25.77
C THR A 502 33.95 -8.01 26.19
N ALA A 503 34.21 -8.88 27.17
CA ALA A 503 33.22 -9.85 27.65
C ALA A 503 31.96 -9.17 28.25
N GLU A 504 32.15 -7.95 28.77
CA GLU A 504 31.14 -7.06 29.32
C GLU A 504 30.28 -6.38 28.23
N GLU A 505 30.79 -6.32 27.00
CA GLU A 505 30.08 -5.77 25.82
C GLU A 505 29.41 -6.86 24.98
N GLN A 506 29.78 -8.14 25.17
CA GLN A 506 29.12 -9.27 24.52
C GLN A 506 27.74 -9.60 25.11
N TYR A 507 26.88 -10.22 24.30
CA TYR A 507 25.49 -10.52 24.64
C TYR A 507 25.27 -12.00 24.96
N ASP A 508 24.39 -12.26 25.91
CA ASP A 508 24.02 -13.62 26.33
C ASP A 508 22.91 -14.22 25.45
N LEU A 509 22.16 -13.39 24.75
CA LEU A 509 21.11 -13.78 23.81
C LEU A 509 21.18 -12.91 22.54
N ILE A 510 21.16 -13.53 21.37
CA ILE A 510 20.97 -12.83 20.10
C ILE A 510 19.63 -13.26 19.48
N LEU A 511 18.82 -12.28 19.07
CA LEU A 511 17.54 -12.47 18.36
C LEU A 511 17.69 -11.94 16.93
N ALA A 512 17.08 -12.62 15.96
CA ALA A 512 16.87 -12.05 14.62
C ALA A 512 15.64 -12.66 13.95
N ALA A 513 14.86 -11.83 13.25
CA ALA A 513 13.69 -12.26 12.48
C ALA A 513 13.85 -11.87 11.00
N ASP A 514 13.57 -12.82 10.10
CA ASP A 514 13.79 -12.73 8.63
C ASP A 514 15.16 -12.15 8.19
N PRO A 515 16.30 -12.64 8.70
CA PRO A 515 17.58 -12.03 8.38
C PRO A 515 18.12 -12.41 6.99
N LEU A 516 17.47 -13.31 6.23
CA LEU A 516 18.03 -13.93 5.01
C LEU A 516 17.25 -13.59 3.75
N TYR A 517 17.71 -12.59 3.00
CA TYR A 517 17.16 -12.22 1.69
C TYR A 517 18.23 -11.91 0.63
N SER A 518 19.52 -12.10 0.96
CA SER A 518 20.66 -11.97 0.05
C SER A 518 21.64 -13.14 0.21
N PRO A 519 22.36 -13.55 -0.84
CA PRO A 519 23.36 -14.61 -0.78
C PRO A 519 24.51 -14.35 0.22
N GLU A 520 24.77 -13.10 0.59
CA GLU A 520 25.86 -12.77 1.53
C GLU A 520 25.43 -12.86 3.00
N HIS A 521 24.13 -12.80 3.29
CA HIS A 521 23.60 -12.73 4.66
C HIS A 521 23.99 -13.90 5.56
N PRO A 522 24.04 -15.16 5.08
CA PRO A 522 24.52 -16.26 5.91
C PRO A 522 25.94 -16.03 6.46
N ARG A 523 26.83 -15.43 5.66
CA ARG A 523 28.18 -15.08 6.10
C ARG A 523 28.16 -13.91 7.06
N LEU A 524 27.56 -12.79 6.66
CA LEU A 524 27.54 -11.55 7.45
C LEU A 524 26.90 -11.73 8.83
N LEU A 525 25.79 -12.46 8.89
CA LEU A 525 25.07 -12.74 10.13
C LEU A 525 25.93 -13.58 11.09
N VAL A 526 26.57 -14.65 10.58
CA VAL A 526 27.40 -15.53 11.43
C VAL A 526 28.68 -14.84 11.87
N ASP A 527 29.31 -14.05 11.01
CA ASP A 527 30.48 -13.25 11.36
C ASP A 527 30.14 -12.26 12.49
N THR A 528 28.97 -11.60 12.40
CA THR A 528 28.45 -10.71 13.44
C THR A 528 28.17 -11.45 14.75
N ILE A 529 27.50 -12.61 14.69
CA ILE A 529 27.21 -13.44 15.86
C ILE A 529 28.50 -13.91 16.53
N ALA A 530 29.52 -14.30 15.76
CA ALA A 530 30.81 -14.76 16.28
C ALA A 530 31.53 -13.70 17.13
N VAL A 531 31.32 -12.43 16.79
CA VAL A 531 31.91 -11.28 17.50
C VAL A 531 31.11 -10.95 18.76
N TRP A 532 29.78 -10.85 18.65
CA TRP A 532 28.93 -10.28 19.69
C TRP A 532 28.34 -11.29 20.68
N LEU A 533 28.29 -12.58 20.35
CA LEU A 533 27.79 -13.60 21.25
C LEU A 533 28.80 -13.94 22.34
N SER A 534 28.37 -13.94 23.60
CA SER A 534 29.20 -14.32 24.74
C SER A 534 29.55 -15.82 24.70
N ARG A 535 30.66 -16.20 25.34
CA ARG A 535 31.09 -17.61 25.44
C ARG A 535 30.53 -18.34 26.67
N GLY A 536 29.49 -17.78 27.28
CA GLY A 536 28.85 -18.35 28.47
C GLY A 536 28.08 -19.64 28.16
N LEU A 537 27.93 -20.51 29.17
CA LEU A 537 27.16 -21.76 29.04
C LEU A 537 25.66 -21.54 28.75
N GLY A 538 25.15 -20.33 28.99
CA GLY A 538 23.77 -19.93 28.66
C GLY A 538 23.63 -19.15 27.35
N ALA A 539 24.72 -18.92 26.62
CA ALA A 539 24.71 -18.12 25.40
C ALA A 539 23.94 -18.83 24.28
N ARG A 540 23.01 -18.12 23.64
CA ARG A 540 22.12 -18.68 22.62
C ARG A 540 21.69 -17.67 21.57
N VAL A 541 21.34 -18.19 20.40
CA VAL A 541 20.79 -17.42 19.27
C VAL A 541 19.40 -17.96 18.97
N VAL A 542 18.43 -17.07 18.77
CA VAL A 542 17.08 -17.42 18.35
C VAL A 542 16.81 -16.75 17.02
N LEU A 543 16.52 -17.56 16.00
CA LEU A 543 16.27 -17.11 14.65
C LEU A 543 14.89 -17.57 14.21
N GLU A 544 14.13 -16.66 13.61
CA GLU A 544 12.89 -16.99 12.92
C GLU A 544 12.95 -16.46 11.48
N MET A 545 12.68 -17.30 10.50
CA MET A 545 12.78 -16.91 9.09
C MET A 545 11.73 -17.62 8.22
N PRO A 546 11.19 -16.97 7.19
CA PRO A 546 10.27 -17.61 6.26
C PRO A 546 10.96 -18.71 5.45
N LEU A 547 10.25 -19.83 5.23
CA LEU A 547 10.63 -20.87 4.29
C LEU A 547 10.28 -20.42 2.88
N ARG A 548 11.30 -20.03 2.12
CA ARG A 548 11.19 -19.64 0.72
C ARG A 548 12.10 -20.55 -0.11
N ASP A 549 11.54 -21.24 -1.10
CA ASP A 549 12.28 -22.20 -1.93
C ASP A 549 13.55 -21.60 -2.55
N ALA A 550 13.46 -20.34 -2.98
CA ALA A 550 14.58 -19.58 -3.56
C ALA A 550 15.75 -19.37 -2.60
N TYR A 551 15.52 -19.40 -1.28
CA TYR A 551 16.52 -19.11 -0.25
C TYR A 551 16.98 -20.34 0.54
N LEU A 552 16.50 -21.54 0.19
CA LEU A 552 16.94 -22.79 0.82
C LEU A 552 18.48 -22.98 0.81
N PRO A 553 19.22 -22.64 -0.27
CA PRO A 553 20.69 -22.72 -0.25
C PRO A 553 21.32 -21.82 0.81
N GLN A 554 20.78 -20.62 1.02
CA GLN A 554 21.27 -19.66 2.03
C GLN A 554 20.99 -20.16 3.44
N VAL A 555 19.85 -20.80 3.68
CA VAL A 555 19.58 -21.40 5.00
C VAL A 555 20.52 -22.58 5.29
N GLN A 556 20.85 -23.39 4.27
CA GLN A 556 21.83 -24.47 4.41
C GLN A 556 23.24 -23.92 4.69
N ASP A 557 23.67 -22.87 4.01
CA ASP A 557 24.96 -22.20 4.27
C ASP A 557 24.99 -21.61 5.69
N LEU A 558 23.89 -20.98 6.14
CA LEU A 558 23.76 -20.46 7.50
C LEU A 558 23.99 -21.57 8.54
N ARG A 559 23.30 -22.71 8.39
CA ARG A 559 23.45 -23.87 9.30
C ARG A 559 24.90 -24.35 9.35
N GLN A 560 25.52 -24.56 8.19
CA GLN A 560 26.89 -25.05 8.12
C GLN A 560 27.88 -24.09 8.79
N ARG A 561 27.66 -22.77 8.66
CA ARG A 561 28.50 -21.74 9.28
C ARG A 561 28.30 -21.68 10.80
N MET A 562 27.05 -21.76 11.27
CA MET A 562 26.73 -21.84 12.70
C MET A 562 27.38 -23.08 13.34
N ASP A 563 27.30 -24.25 12.67
CA ASP A 563 27.95 -25.49 13.12
C ASP A 563 29.48 -25.32 13.25
N LYS A 564 30.11 -24.66 12.27
CA LYS A 564 31.55 -24.35 12.30
C LYS A 564 31.93 -23.39 13.43
N LEU A 565 31.03 -22.48 13.82
CA LEU A 565 31.20 -21.59 14.96
C LEU A 565 31.06 -22.32 16.31
N GLY A 566 30.60 -23.58 16.30
CA GLY A 566 30.35 -24.39 17.49
C GLY A 566 28.96 -24.19 18.07
N LEU A 567 28.02 -23.65 17.28
CA LEU A 567 26.61 -23.56 17.64
C LEU A 567 25.87 -24.80 17.12
N ALA A 568 24.88 -25.29 17.87
CA ALA A 568 24.04 -26.43 17.47
C ALA A 568 22.56 -26.09 17.63
N VAL A 569 21.73 -26.58 16.72
CA VAL A 569 20.26 -26.45 16.80
C VAL A 569 19.75 -27.34 17.93
N VAL A 570 18.94 -26.78 18.82
CA VAL A 570 18.40 -27.46 20.01
C VAL A 570 16.89 -27.61 19.95
N GLU A 571 16.22 -26.65 19.33
CA GLU A 571 14.77 -26.67 19.13
C GLU A 571 14.50 -26.11 17.74
N GLU A 572 13.62 -26.77 17.00
CA GLU A 572 13.25 -26.42 15.64
C GLU A 572 11.75 -26.65 15.49
N ALA A 573 11.07 -25.67 14.89
CA ALA A 573 9.63 -25.74 14.69
C ALA A 573 9.24 -25.04 13.39
N GLU A 574 8.11 -25.44 12.83
CA GLU A 574 7.50 -24.77 11.70
C GLU A 574 6.15 -24.18 12.13
N GLU A 575 5.82 -23.02 11.59
CA GLU A 575 4.53 -22.36 11.78
C GLU A 575 4.09 -21.71 10.48
N THR A 576 2.79 -21.49 10.32
CA THR A 576 2.28 -20.69 9.21
C THR A 576 1.64 -19.43 9.77
N GLY A 577 2.22 -18.28 9.43
CA GLY A 577 1.59 -16.98 9.64
C GLY A 577 1.00 -16.46 8.34
N TYR A 578 0.33 -15.31 8.38
CA TYR A 578 -0.32 -14.71 7.22
C TYR A 578 0.18 -13.28 7.05
N ASP A 579 0.68 -12.92 5.88
CA ASP A 579 1.19 -11.55 5.58
C ASP A 579 0.06 -10.62 5.13
N ASP A 580 0.35 -9.32 5.10
CA ASP A 580 -0.51 -8.25 4.58
C ASP A 580 -0.71 -8.31 3.06
N TRP A 581 0.06 -9.16 2.37
CA TRP A 581 -0.08 -9.36 0.93
C TRP A 581 -1.30 -10.23 0.64
N GLU A 582 -2.00 -9.91 -0.45
CA GLU A 582 -3.13 -10.69 -0.91
C GLU A 582 -2.70 -11.65 -2.04
N THR A 583 -3.27 -12.85 -2.05
CA THR A 583 -3.26 -13.72 -3.22
C THR A 583 -4.12 -13.08 -4.32
N ALA A 584 -4.07 -13.61 -5.54
CA ALA A 584 -4.88 -13.12 -6.66
C ALA A 584 -6.40 -13.10 -6.35
N ASP A 585 -6.83 -13.85 -5.36
CA ASP A 585 -8.22 -14.05 -4.94
C ASP A 585 -8.61 -13.17 -3.72
N GLY A 586 -7.71 -12.30 -3.25
CA GLY A 586 -7.94 -11.39 -2.11
C GLY A 586 -7.70 -12.00 -0.72
N GLY A 587 -7.27 -13.27 -0.65
CA GLY A 587 -6.92 -13.97 0.59
C GLY A 587 -5.54 -13.55 1.12
N ALA A 588 -5.31 -13.59 2.44
CA ALA A 588 -3.99 -13.29 3.01
C ALA A 588 -2.93 -14.32 2.57
N VAL A 589 -1.73 -13.87 2.18
CA VAL A 589 -0.63 -14.76 1.77
C VAL A 589 -0.12 -15.54 2.97
N ALA A 590 -0.30 -16.86 2.94
CA ALA A 590 0.26 -17.77 3.94
C ALA A 590 1.79 -17.82 3.82
N VAL A 591 2.48 -17.55 4.93
CA VAL A 591 3.93 -17.62 5.04
C VAL A 591 4.28 -18.73 6.01
N ARG A 592 4.85 -19.82 5.49
CA ARG A 592 5.47 -20.86 6.32
C ARG A 592 6.78 -20.31 6.88
N CYS A 593 6.93 -20.30 8.19
CA CYS A 593 8.11 -19.84 8.91
C CYS A 593 8.81 -21.03 9.56
N TRP A 594 10.15 -20.97 9.52
CA TRP A 594 11.06 -21.86 10.19
C TRP A 594 11.66 -21.17 11.41
N LEU A 595 11.41 -21.74 12.59
CA LEU A 595 12.02 -21.32 13.84
C LEU A 595 13.21 -22.21 14.16
N ASN A 596 14.35 -21.60 14.51
CA ASN A 596 15.51 -22.30 15.04
C ASN A 596 15.99 -21.66 16.36
N LYS A 597 16.03 -22.46 17.42
CA LYS A 597 16.68 -22.13 18.67
C LYS A 597 18.04 -22.83 18.71
N ILE A 598 19.10 -22.03 18.77
CA ILE A 598 20.47 -22.49 18.56
C ILE A 598 21.31 -22.15 19.79
N PHE A 599 22.11 -23.11 20.28
CA PHE A 599 22.94 -22.95 21.48
C PHE A 599 24.42 -23.15 21.22
N LEU A 600 25.25 -22.51 22.05
CA LEU A 600 26.69 -22.75 22.08
C LEU A 600 27.00 -24.16 22.59
N CYS A 601 27.61 -24.99 21.73
CA CYS A 601 28.19 -26.25 22.14
C CYS A 601 29.49 -25.95 22.91
N SER A 602 29.48 -26.21 24.22
CA SER A 602 30.69 -26.11 25.04
C SER A 602 31.84 -26.93 24.43
N LEU A 603 33.00 -26.30 24.30
CA LEU A 603 34.30 -26.90 23.96
C LEU A 603 34.63 -28.08 24.91
N ARG A 604 34.07 -29.26 24.61
CA ARG A 604 34.53 -30.58 25.07
C ARG A 604 33.97 -31.74 24.24
N CYS A 605 33.23 -31.48 23.16
CA CYS A 605 32.65 -32.50 22.30
C CYS A 605 33.47 -32.81 21.02
N GLN A 606 34.68 -32.27 20.87
CA GLN A 606 35.61 -32.70 19.80
C GLN A 606 36.43 -33.95 20.16
N GLN A 607 36.32 -34.48 21.39
CA GLN A 607 37.08 -35.66 21.84
C GLN A 607 36.24 -36.90 22.16
N ARG A 608 34.91 -36.91 21.92
CA ARG A 608 34.08 -38.08 22.28
C ARG A 608 33.07 -38.61 21.26
N TYR A 609 32.93 -38.02 20.09
CA TYR A 609 32.23 -38.68 18.98
C TYR A 609 33.21 -39.46 18.10
N GLY A 610 33.68 -40.58 18.66
CA GLY A 610 34.15 -41.68 17.82
C GLY A 610 32.95 -42.29 17.10
N LYS A 611 33.02 -42.31 15.76
CA LYS A 611 32.24 -43.17 14.84
C LYS A 611 30.78 -43.40 15.22
N ILE A 612 29.89 -42.53 14.72
CA ILE A 612 28.57 -42.98 14.29
C ILE A 612 28.57 -42.90 12.77
N SER A 613 28.66 -44.08 12.15
CA SER A 613 28.48 -44.28 10.73
C SER A 613 27.00 -44.07 10.41
N VAL A 614 26.68 -43.09 9.57
CA VAL A 614 25.44 -43.08 8.81
C VAL A 614 25.83 -43.38 7.37
N THR A 615 25.79 -44.66 7.04
CA THR A 615 25.85 -45.19 5.67
C THR A 615 24.46 -45.72 5.32
N HIS A 616 24.04 -45.51 4.06
CA HIS A 616 22.76 -45.87 3.40
C HIS A 616 21.65 -44.82 3.62
N PHE A 617 21.13 -44.08 2.62
CA PHE A 617 20.79 -44.42 1.23
C PHE A 617 21.14 -43.28 0.25
N ILE A 618 22.04 -43.54 -0.72
CA ILE A 618 21.98 -42.92 -2.05
C ILE A 618 22.25 -44.07 -3.03
N SER A 619 21.28 -44.33 -3.92
CA SER A 619 21.41 -45.31 -5.00
C SER A 619 22.02 -44.60 -6.22
N PRO A 620 23.16 -45.07 -6.77
CA PRO A 620 23.76 -44.47 -7.96
C PRO A 620 23.34 -45.25 -9.21
N ASN A 621 22.54 -44.64 -10.08
CA ASN A 621 22.38 -45.05 -11.48
C ASN A 621 21.75 -43.91 -12.29
N LEU A 622 22.58 -43.07 -12.93
CA LEU A 622 22.52 -42.77 -14.37
C LEU A 622 23.60 -41.72 -14.72
N ILE A 623 24.68 -42.16 -15.38
CA ILE A 623 25.52 -41.31 -16.22
C ILE A 623 25.43 -41.92 -17.62
N ALA A 624 24.84 -41.18 -18.57
CA ALA A 624 25.22 -41.26 -19.98
C ALA A 624 24.67 -40.08 -20.80
N HIS A 625 25.60 -39.46 -21.55
CA HIS A 625 25.44 -38.67 -22.79
C HIS A 625 24.97 -37.21 -22.71
N VAL A 626 25.96 -36.29 -22.68
CA VAL A 626 25.83 -34.91 -23.16
C VAL A 626 26.66 -34.77 -24.44
N HIS A 627 26.00 -34.41 -25.55
CA HIS A 627 26.65 -33.93 -26.78
C HIS A 627 26.88 -32.40 -26.69
N PRO A 628 27.92 -31.85 -27.34
CA PRO A 628 28.17 -30.41 -27.34
C PRO A 628 27.17 -29.65 -28.24
N PRO A 629 26.74 -28.43 -27.88
CA PRO A 629 25.84 -27.63 -28.71
C PRO A 629 26.59 -26.97 -29.90
N PRO A 630 25.90 -26.68 -31.01
CA PRO A 630 26.46 -25.93 -32.15
C PRO A 630 26.56 -24.42 -31.85
N PRO A 631 27.29 -23.64 -32.69
CA PRO A 631 27.60 -22.24 -32.40
C PRO A 631 26.36 -21.34 -32.52
N LEU A 632 26.16 -20.45 -31.54
CA LEU A 632 25.12 -19.42 -31.55
C LEU A 632 25.35 -18.41 -32.68
N ASP A 633 24.33 -18.26 -33.53
CA ASP A 633 24.14 -17.20 -34.52
C ASP A 633 23.94 -15.84 -33.82
N THR A 634 24.78 -14.88 -34.16
CA THR A 634 24.92 -13.57 -33.50
C THR A 634 23.98 -12.48 -34.02
N SER A 635 22.96 -12.84 -34.79
CA SER A 635 21.92 -11.90 -35.24
C SER A 635 20.74 -11.72 -34.27
N LEU A 636 20.62 -12.59 -33.25
CA LEU A 636 19.48 -12.63 -32.31
C LEU A 636 19.61 -11.65 -31.12
N ASP A 637 20.83 -11.24 -30.78
CA ASP A 637 21.10 -10.47 -29.55
C ASP A 637 20.65 -8.99 -29.63
N SER A 638 20.50 -8.41 -30.83
CA SER A 638 20.03 -7.02 -30.96
C SER A 638 18.51 -6.88 -30.81
N LYS A 639 17.73 -7.90 -31.19
CA LYS A 639 16.27 -7.89 -31.07
C LYS A 639 15.79 -8.29 -29.67
N ILE A 640 16.50 -9.19 -29.00
CA ILE A 640 16.21 -9.58 -27.61
C ILE A 640 16.47 -8.42 -26.65
N VAL A 641 17.53 -7.63 -26.83
CA VAL A 641 17.80 -6.43 -25.99
C VAL A 641 16.74 -5.35 -26.21
N LYS A 642 16.21 -5.20 -27.44
CA LYS A 642 15.07 -4.30 -27.72
C LYS A 642 13.74 -4.82 -27.14
N MET A 643 13.57 -6.13 -26.98
CA MET A 643 12.36 -6.76 -26.44
C MET A 643 12.33 -6.82 -24.91
N VAL A 644 13.49 -6.89 -24.25
CA VAL A 644 13.62 -6.80 -22.78
C VAL A 644 13.27 -5.38 -22.27
N ILE A 645 13.51 -4.35 -23.08
CA ILE A 645 13.05 -2.99 -22.78
C ILE A 645 11.53 -2.86 -22.93
N GLY A 646 10.90 -3.66 -23.81
CA GLY A 646 9.44 -3.73 -23.93
C GLY A 646 8.75 -4.36 -22.72
N LEU A 647 9.35 -5.39 -22.11
CA LEU A 647 8.83 -6.00 -20.87
C LEU A 647 8.83 -5.04 -19.66
N LEU A 648 9.65 -3.98 -19.69
CA LEU A 648 9.70 -2.92 -18.67
C LEU A 648 8.57 -1.88 -18.80
N THR A 649 7.61 -2.06 -19.72
CA THR A 649 6.38 -1.25 -19.73
C THR A 649 5.23 -1.87 -18.94
N ILE A 650 5.29 -3.18 -18.63
CA ILE A 650 4.34 -3.84 -17.70
C ILE A 650 4.65 -3.48 -16.23
N THR A 651 5.82 -2.89 -15.96
CA THR A 651 6.15 -2.27 -14.67
C THR A 651 5.57 -0.85 -14.48
N ALA A 652 4.86 -0.26 -15.46
CA ALA A 652 4.51 1.17 -15.41
C ALA A 652 3.32 1.56 -14.50
N ILE A 653 2.37 0.67 -14.17
CA ILE A 653 1.20 1.00 -13.32
C ILE A 653 1.54 1.00 -11.81
N PRO A 654 2.35 0.07 -11.27
CA PRO A 654 2.91 0.21 -9.92
C PRO A 654 3.67 1.53 -9.72
N THR A 655 4.29 2.04 -10.78
CA THR A 655 5.10 3.26 -10.79
C THR A 655 4.27 4.55 -10.74
N VAL A 656 3.07 4.62 -11.33
CA VAL A 656 2.27 5.87 -11.33
C VAL A 656 1.49 6.05 -10.03
N THR A 657 0.96 4.98 -9.44
CA THR A 657 0.24 5.05 -8.16
C THR A 657 1.18 5.29 -6.97
N ALA A 658 2.42 4.79 -7.00
CA ALA A 658 3.45 5.15 -6.02
C ALA A 658 3.91 6.64 -6.15
N ILE A 659 4.00 7.15 -7.38
CA ILE A 659 4.36 8.55 -7.69
C ILE A 659 3.27 9.55 -7.24
N SER A 660 1.98 9.23 -7.36
CA SER A 660 0.88 10.10 -6.91
C SER A 660 0.73 10.17 -5.38
N LEU A 661 1.04 9.09 -4.66
CA LEU A 661 0.93 9.04 -3.19
C LEU A 661 2.16 9.56 -2.44
N GLY A 662 3.38 9.42 -2.98
CA GLY A 662 4.55 10.10 -2.41
C GLY A 662 4.50 11.63 -2.58
N CYS A 663 3.95 12.11 -3.70
CA CYS A 663 3.83 13.54 -3.99
C CYS A 663 2.65 14.25 -3.30
N SER A 664 1.54 13.58 -3.00
CA SER A 664 0.41 14.18 -2.25
C SER A 664 0.74 14.37 -0.77
N GLU A 665 1.38 13.39 -0.12
CA GLU A 665 1.70 13.50 1.32
C GLU A 665 2.80 14.52 1.62
N GLN A 666 3.86 14.58 0.81
CA GLN A 666 4.92 15.57 0.97
C GLN A 666 4.45 17.01 0.69
N ARG A 667 3.32 17.18 -0.01
CA ARG A 667 2.72 18.49 -0.30
C ARG A 667 1.71 18.94 0.75
N LYS A 668 0.84 18.06 1.26
CA LYS A 668 -0.03 18.39 2.41
C LYS A 668 0.74 18.61 3.70
N GLN A 669 1.85 17.91 3.89
CA GLN A 669 2.66 18.10 5.09
C GLN A 669 3.33 19.50 5.10
N ASN A 670 3.79 19.99 3.93
CA ASN A 670 4.31 21.35 3.77
C ASN A 670 3.20 22.41 3.79
N GLN A 671 2.04 22.16 3.19
CA GLN A 671 0.91 23.10 3.17
C GLN A 671 0.23 23.24 4.54
N ARG A 672 0.07 22.14 5.30
CA ARG A 672 -0.48 22.20 6.67
C ARG A 672 0.44 22.95 7.63
N GLN A 673 1.76 22.78 7.52
CA GLN A 673 2.69 23.54 8.36
C GLN A 673 2.71 25.03 8.03
N ASP A 674 2.53 25.40 6.76
CA ASP A 674 2.47 26.81 6.35
C ASP A 674 1.10 27.44 6.66
N ASP A 675 -0.03 26.76 6.41
CA ASP A 675 -1.37 27.26 6.73
C ASP A 675 -1.58 27.40 8.25
N GLU A 676 -1.11 26.44 9.06
CA GLU A 676 -1.21 26.51 10.53
C GLU A 676 -0.50 27.76 11.08
N LYS A 677 0.65 28.14 10.51
CA LYS A 677 1.37 29.36 10.90
C LYS A 677 0.66 30.64 10.43
N ARG A 678 0.01 30.60 9.27
CA ARG A 678 -0.71 31.74 8.66
C ARG A 678 -2.06 32.00 9.34
N MET A 679 -2.71 30.96 9.83
CA MET A 679 -3.97 31.02 10.57
C MET A 679 -3.81 31.20 12.09
N ALA A 680 -2.58 31.12 12.62
CA ALA A 680 -2.30 31.41 14.02
C ALA A 680 -2.73 32.84 14.36
N LYS A 681 -3.73 32.97 15.25
CA LYS A 681 -4.26 34.27 15.67
C LYS A 681 -3.24 35.04 16.48
N PHE A 682 -3.15 36.34 16.23
CA PHE A 682 -2.26 37.22 16.97
C PHE A 682 -2.90 38.57 17.22
N TYR A 683 -2.47 39.22 18.28
CA TYR A 683 -2.66 40.65 18.46
C TYR A 683 -1.54 41.41 17.77
N THR A 684 -1.85 42.61 17.31
CA THR A 684 -0.85 43.50 16.70
C THR A 684 -0.45 44.56 17.73
N ASP A 685 0.74 44.41 18.28
CA ASP A 685 1.32 45.34 19.25
C ASP A 685 2.25 46.33 18.54
N VAL A 686 2.37 47.52 19.11
CA VAL A 686 3.12 48.64 18.54
C VAL A 686 4.44 48.75 19.26
N GLU A 687 5.52 48.80 18.48
CA GLU A 687 6.88 49.03 18.98
C GLU A 687 7.47 50.26 18.28
N CYS A 688 7.98 51.20 19.08
CA CYS A 688 8.66 52.41 18.63
C CYS A 688 10.16 52.22 18.75
N THR A 689 10.91 52.41 17.66
CA THR A 689 12.37 52.25 17.67
C THR A 689 13.13 53.56 17.91
N GLU A 690 12.44 54.70 17.82
CA GLU A 690 13.03 56.04 17.93
C GLU A 690 12.38 56.84 19.06
N ASP A 691 13.20 57.54 19.86
CA ASP A 691 12.74 58.35 21.01
C ASP A 691 12.35 59.77 20.54
N VAL A 692 11.20 59.85 19.88
CA VAL A 692 10.60 61.07 19.35
C VAL A 692 9.39 61.52 20.17
N GLU A 693 9.00 62.79 20.08
CA GLU A 693 7.89 63.34 20.87
C GLU A 693 6.59 62.55 20.61
N GLY A 694 6.06 61.92 21.66
CA GLY A 694 4.87 61.08 21.61
C GLY A 694 5.13 59.57 21.53
N ALA A 695 6.34 59.12 21.21
CA ALA A 695 6.66 57.68 21.09
C ALA A 695 6.43 56.90 22.40
N SER A 696 6.81 57.49 23.54
CA SER A 696 6.61 56.87 24.87
C SER A 696 5.14 56.74 25.30
N GLU A 697 4.20 57.43 24.63
CA GLU A 697 2.77 57.28 24.90
C GLU A 697 2.18 56.02 24.25
N ILE A 698 2.77 55.58 23.13
CA ILE A 698 2.22 54.53 22.25
C ILE A 698 3.08 53.26 22.16
N ASP A 699 4.33 53.33 22.62
CA ASP A 699 5.21 52.16 22.67
C ASP A 699 4.65 51.07 23.60
N GLY A 700 4.66 49.82 23.15
CA GLY A 700 4.08 48.68 23.86
C GLY A 700 2.54 48.67 23.93
N LYS A 701 1.85 49.57 23.21
CA LYS A 701 0.39 49.60 23.10
C LYS A 701 -0.10 48.71 21.96
N ARG A 702 -1.42 48.56 21.82
CA ARG A 702 -2.06 47.60 20.90
C ARG A 702 -2.88 48.29 19.84
N ALA A 703 -2.85 47.74 18.62
CA ALA A 703 -3.78 48.13 17.56
C ALA A 703 -5.21 47.69 17.90
N VAL A 704 -6.13 48.65 17.95
CA VAL A 704 -7.55 48.46 18.31
C VAL A 704 -8.46 49.03 17.23
N LEU A 705 -9.64 48.44 17.08
CA LEU A 705 -10.56 48.70 15.98
C LEU A 705 -11.78 49.47 16.48
N ARG A 706 -12.06 50.63 15.89
CA ARG A 706 -13.21 51.49 16.21
C ARG A 706 -13.58 52.36 15.02
N ASN A 707 -14.88 52.55 14.76
CA ASN A 707 -15.40 53.44 13.71
C ASN A 707 -14.77 53.24 12.31
N ASN A 708 -14.55 51.99 11.89
CA ASN A 708 -13.92 51.60 10.60
C ASN A 708 -12.44 52.02 10.43
N LYS A 709 -11.76 52.43 11.50
CA LYS A 709 -10.33 52.82 11.48
C LYS A 709 -9.52 52.08 12.55
N VAL A 710 -8.23 51.90 12.28
CA VAL A 710 -7.28 51.26 13.21
C VAL A 710 -6.60 52.33 14.06
N TYR A 711 -6.79 52.23 15.38
CA TYR A 711 -6.24 53.10 16.40
C TYR A 711 -5.22 52.37 17.27
N ILE A 712 -4.46 53.10 18.08
CA ILE A 712 -3.53 52.56 19.08
C ILE A 712 -4.04 52.93 20.47
N ASP A 713 -4.22 51.92 21.33
CA ASP A 713 -4.66 52.12 22.72
C ASP A 713 -4.15 50.99 23.63
N ASP A 714 -4.50 51.05 24.92
CA ASP A 714 -4.02 50.10 25.93
C ASP A 714 -4.42 48.64 25.60
N PRO A 715 -3.53 47.66 25.77
CA PRO A 715 -3.86 46.25 25.56
C PRO A 715 -5.03 45.78 26.44
N ASP A 716 -5.17 46.33 27.65
CA ASP A 716 -6.27 46.03 28.56
C ASP A 716 -7.48 46.96 28.30
N PRO A 717 -8.64 46.40 27.90
CA PRO A 717 -9.83 47.19 27.62
C PRO A 717 -10.28 48.11 28.76
N THR A 718 -10.00 47.77 30.03
CA THR A 718 -10.46 48.59 31.17
C THR A 718 -9.72 49.91 31.32
N ASN A 719 -8.55 50.04 30.68
CA ASN A 719 -7.71 51.23 30.76
C ASN A 719 -7.95 52.22 29.60
N ARG A 720 -8.80 51.85 28.63
CA ARG A 720 -9.07 52.64 27.43
C ARG A 720 -10.02 53.79 27.74
N LYS A 721 -9.75 54.96 27.14
CA LYS A 721 -10.62 56.14 27.29
C LYS A 721 -11.91 56.02 26.49
N ALA A 722 -11.91 55.19 25.46
CA ALA A 722 -13.06 54.97 24.61
C ALA A 722 -13.20 53.50 24.23
N GLU A 723 -14.44 53.08 24.01
CA GLU A 723 -14.75 51.70 23.66
C GLU A 723 -14.17 51.38 22.27
N ALA A 724 -13.23 50.43 22.25
CA ALA A 724 -12.54 49.97 21.05
C ALA A 724 -12.26 48.48 21.18
N HIS A 725 -12.35 47.76 20.06
CA HIS A 725 -12.21 46.31 20.04
C HIS A 725 -10.76 45.88 19.82
N ALA A 726 -10.26 44.93 20.61
CA ALA A 726 -8.92 44.36 20.41
C ALA A 726 -8.99 43.24 19.37
N GLY A 727 -8.77 43.59 18.11
CA GLY A 727 -8.92 42.66 17.00
C GLY A 727 -7.85 41.56 17.00
N GLN A 728 -8.26 40.30 16.97
CA GLN A 728 -7.38 39.16 16.72
C GLN A 728 -7.22 38.95 15.23
N ALA A 729 -6.01 39.15 14.73
CA ALA A 729 -5.70 39.09 13.31
C ALA A 729 -5.10 37.75 12.88
N PHE A 730 -5.31 37.38 11.63
CA PHE A 730 -4.69 36.23 10.96
C PHE A 730 -4.67 36.44 9.43
N TYR A 731 -3.85 35.66 8.73
CA TYR A 731 -3.66 35.78 7.27
C TYR A 731 -4.52 34.76 6.54
N ILE A 732 -5.13 35.18 5.43
CA ILE A 732 -5.89 34.31 4.51
C ILE A 732 -5.93 34.98 3.13
N ASP A 733 -6.08 34.22 2.05
CA ASP A 733 -6.14 34.78 0.70
C ASP A 733 -7.22 35.86 0.54
N TYR A 734 -6.83 36.99 -0.04
CA TYR A 734 -7.75 38.10 -0.23
C TYR A 734 -8.70 37.82 -1.41
N PRO A 735 -10.02 37.90 -1.20
CA PRO A 735 -11.00 37.60 -2.24
C PRO A 735 -11.11 38.75 -3.25
N GLU A 736 -10.47 38.60 -4.41
CA GLU A 736 -10.53 39.59 -5.49
C GLU A 736 -11.93 39.61 -6.18
N PRO A 737 -12.50 40.79 -6.45
CA PRO A 737 -13.67 40.92 -7.33
C PRO A 737 -13.39 40.37 -8.74
N ASP A 738 -14.41 39.86 -9.43
CA ASP A 738 -14.23 39.15 -10.72
C ASP A 738 -13.47 39.95 -11.78
N HIS A 739 -13.75 41.24 -11.89
CA HIS A 739 -13.09 42.13 -12.86
C HIS A 739 -11.63 42.51 -12.46
N MET A 740 -11.19 42.10 -11.27
CA MET A 740 -9.86 42.35 -10.70
C MET A 740 -9.10 41.05 -10.38
N LYS A 741 -9.67 39.87 -10.67
CA LYS A 741 -9.08 38.56 -10.37
C LYS A 741 -7.66 38.36 -10.93
N ASP A 742 -7.34 39.02 -12.05
CA ASP A 742 -6.03 38.94 -12.68
C ASP A 742 -4.92 39.61 -11.85
N LEU A 743 -5.27 40.50 -10.91
CA LEU A 743 -4.29 41.21 -10.08
C LEU A 743 -3.61 40.29 -9.06
N LYS A 744 -4.27 39.18 -8.66
CA LYS A 744 -3.77 38.15 -7.73
C LYS A 744 -2.94 38.74 -6.57
N ARG A 745 -3.53 39.65 -5.79
CA ARG A 745 -2.79 40.39 -4.76
C ARG A 745 -2.35 39.56 -3.55
N GLY A 746 -2.73 38.29 -3.46
CA GLY A 746 -2.23 37.34 -2.46
C GLY A 746 -2.94 37.44 -1.11
N LEU A 747 -2.20 37.22 -0.02
CA LEU A 747 -2.74 37.17 1.33
C LEU A 747 -3.31 38.53 1.79
N GLY A 748 -4.49 38.49 2.38
CA GLY A 748 -5.11 39.57 3.14
C GLY A 748 -4.94 39.37 4.65
N LEU A 749 -5.05 40.47 5.39
CA LEU A 749 -5.08 40.45 6.85
C LEU A 749 -6.51 40.65 7.34
N VAL A 750 -7.06 39.65 8.03
CA VAL A 750 -8.42 39.68 8.59
C VAL A 750 -8.33 39.85 10.10
N SER A 751 -9.24 40.62 10.68
CA SER A 751 -9.33 40.76 12.14
C SER A 751 -10.76 40.76 12.64
N SER A 752 -10.96 40.26 13.86
CA SER A 752 -12.22 40.37 14.58
C SER A 752 -12.52 41.82 14.95
N ILE A 753 -13.76 42.27 14.82
CA ILE A 753 -14.17 43.65 15.15
C ILE A 753 -15.11 43.75 16.37
N GLN A 754 -15.59 42.61 16.86
CA GLN A 754 -16.40 42.48 18.08
C GLN A 754 -16.37 41.02 18.56
N ASP A 755 -16.57 40.77 19.85
CA ASP A 755 -16.46 39.43 20.45
C ASP A 755 -17.70 38.54 20.26
N SER A 756 -18.90 39.15 20.25
CA SER A 756 -20.14 38.37 20.15
C SER A 756 -21.31 39.15 19.52
N PRO A 757 -21.91 38.65 18.42
CA PRO A 757 -21.38 37.56 17.58
C PRO A 757 -20.10 38.01 16.87
N PRO A 758 -19.06 37.16 16.77
CA PRO A 758 -17.80 37.57 16.18
C PRO A 758 -17.99 38.00 14.72
N MET A 759 -17.56 39.22 14.39
CA MET A 759 -17.55 39.73 13.02
C MET A 759 -16.12 39.94 12.55
N LEU A 760 -15.85 39.65 11.27
CA LEU A 760 -14.54 39.75 10.66
C LEU A 760 -14.54 40.81 9.56
N ASN A 761 -13.55 41.69 9.58
CA ASN A 761 -13.30 42.65 8.52
C ASN A 761 -11.84 42.58 8.07
N TRP A 762 -11.61 42.99 6.82
CA TRP A 762 -10.28 43.09 6.23
C TRP A 762 -9.62 44.37 6.70
N ILE A 763 -8.34 44.28 7.08
CA ILE A 763 -7.50 45.45 7.32
C ILE A 763 -6.85 45.85 5.99
N TYR A 764 -6.96 47.13 5.66
CA TYR A 764 -6.44 47.68 4.40
C TYR A 764 -5.97 49.12 4.60
N ALA A 765 -5.05 49.57 3.76
CA ALA A 765 -4.66 50.97 3.70
C ALA A 765 -5.50 51.71 2.66
N ASP A 766 -6.06 52.86 3.04
CA ASP A 766 -6.78 53.73 2.12
C ASP A 766 -5.80 54.33 1.10
N LYS A 767 -6.05 54.15 -0.21
CA LYS A 767 -5.16 54.64 -1.27
C LYS A 767 -4.99 56.16 -1.31
N ASP A 768 -5.97 56.92 -0.80
CA ASP A 768 -6.01 58.38 -0.95
C ASP A 768 -5.52 59.08 0.33
N THR A 769 -5.87 58.56 1.50
CA THR A 769 -5.49 59.15 2.81
C THR A 769 -4.36 58.43 3.51
N LEU A 770 -3.98 57.24 3.03
CA LEU A 770 -2.98 56.35 3.64
C LEU A 770 -3.35 55.82 5.04
N GLU A 771 -4.57 56.08 5.49
CA GLU A 771 -5.10 55.58 6.77
C GLU A 771 -5.23 54.06 6.77
N LEU A 772 -4.83 53.42 7.87
CA LEU A 772 -5.14 52.01 8.07
C LEU A 772 -6.58 51.86 8.58
N LYS A 773 -7.39 51.16 7.81
CA LYS A 773 -8.83 51.01 8.01
C LYS A 773 -9.21 49.55 8.03
N TYR A 774 -10.41 49.31 8.53
CA TYR A 774 -11.00 47.99 8.47
C TYR A 774 -12.41 48.06 7.93
N GLY A 775 -12.78 47.08 7.10
CA GLY A 775 -14.05 47.08 6.41
C GLY A 775 -14.31 45.80 5.64
N ASN A 776 -15.48 45.73 5.01
CA ASN A 776 -15.82 44.58 4.19
C ASN A 776 -15.08 44.60 2.85
N ARG A 777 -15.24 43.54 2.05
CA ARG A 777 -14.59 43.39 0.74
C ARG A 777 -14.90 44.55 -0.22
N THR A 778 -16.14 44.99 -0.30
CA THR A 778 -16.56 46.10 -1.18
C THR A 778 -15.90 47.43 -0.79
N GLN A 779 -15.68 47.64 0.51
CA GLN A 779 -15.02 48.84 1.02
C GLN A 779 -13.50 48.79 0.86
N SER A 780 -12.90 47.61 0.72
CA SER A 780 -11.44 47.41 0.72
C SER A 780 -10.86 47.21 -0.68
N CYS A 781 -11.62 46.64 -1.62
CA CYS A 781 -11.09 46.14 -2.90
C CYS A 781 -10.53 47.23 -3.83
N GLU A 782 -11.02 48.47 -3.70
CA GLU A 782 -10.54 49.62 -4.50
C GLU A 782 -9.35 50.36 -3.87
N HIS A 783 -8.90 49.94 -2.68
CA HIS A 783 -7.77 50.52 -1.96
C HIS A 783 -6.59 49.53 -1.96
N VAL A 784 -5.83 49.45 -0.86
CA VAL A 784 -4.67 48.56 -0.72
C VAL A 784 -4.94 47.49 0.35
N PRO A 785 -5.60 46.37 -0.02
CA PRO A 785 -5.95 45.30 0.92
C PRO A 785 -4.88 44.22 1.09
N GLY A 786 -3.79 44.24 0.32
CA GLY A 786 -2.71 43.25 0.36
C GLY A 786 -1.70 43.43 -0.79
N PRO A 787 -0.62 42.63 -0.86
CA PRO A 787 -0.35 41.47 0.00
C PRO A 787 0.09 41.86 1.41
N TRP A 788 -0.53 41.25 2.41
CA TRP A 788 -0.06 41.25 3.79
C TRP A 788 0.84 40.04 4.02
N ASP A 789 1.93 40.25 4.76
CA ASP A 789 2.86 39.19 5.13
C ASP A 789 3.55 39.55 6.44
N TRP A 790 4.53 38.76 6.85
CA TRP A 790 5.42 39.09 7.96
C TRP A 790 6.90 39.02 7.54
N ARG A 791 7.76 39.61 8.36
CA ARG A 791 9.22 39.47 8.28
C ARG A 791 9.81 39.25 9.68
N ASP A 792 11.12 39.10 9.76
CA ASP A 792 11.87 38.92 11.01
C ASP A 792 11.35 37.71 11.80
N GLU A 793 11.42 36.51 11.19
CA GLU A 793 11.00 35.24 11.80
C GLU A 793 9.55 35.27 12.32
N GLU A 794 8.63 35.75 11.48
CA GLU A 794 7.20 35.78 11.76
C GLU A 794 6.75 36.80 12.82
N THR A 795 7.61 37.76 13.20
CA THR A 795 7.31 38.70 14.28
C THR A 795 6.82 40.07 13.81
N THR A 796 7.24 40.60 12.65
CA THR A 796 6.86 41.95 12.20
C THR A 796 5.88 41.88 11.03
N VAL A 797 4.72 42.52 11.14
CA VAL A 797 3.70 42.62 10.07
C VAL A 797 4.16 43.58 8.97
N VAL A 798 3.91 43.23 7.70
CA VAL A 798 4.21 44.07 6.52
C VAL A 798 3.03 44.09 5.55
N LEU A 799 2.90 45.20 4.81
CA LEU A 799 1.95 45.39 3.72
C LEU A 799 2.70 45.75 2.43
N GLU A 800 2.35 45.13 1.31
CA GLU A 800 3.06 45.25 0.03
C GLU A 800 4.59 45.01 0.18
N LYS A 801 4.97 44.11 1.10
CA LYS A 801 6.36 43.80 1.50
C LYS A 801 7.13 44.95 2.18
N ARG A 802 6.41 45.96 2.66
CA ARG A 802 6.96 47.12 3.39
C ARG A 802 6.43 47.18 4.82
N GLY A 803 7.27 47.66 5.73
CA GLY A 803 6.94 47.80 7.16
C GLY A 803 6.89 49.27 7.63
N GLU A 804 6.71 50.19 6.70
CA GLU A 804 6.74 51.66 6.91
C GLU A 804 5.36 52.14 7.41
N PHE A 805 5.06 51.81 8.67
CA PHE A 805 3.86 52.28 9.36
C PHE A 805 4.18 53.45 10.27
N PHE A 806 3.23 54.37 10.38
CA PHE A 806 3.35 55.55 11.22
C PHE A 806 2.11 55.73 12.09
N ALA A 807 2.33 56.16 13.33
CA ALA A 807 1.29 56.59 14.25
C ALA A 807 1.17 58.11 14.19
N VAL A 808 -0.05 58.61 13.98
CA VAL A 808 -0.33 60.05 13.89
C VAL A 808 -1.28 60.45 15.01
N LYS A 809 -0.95 61.52 15.74
CA LYS A 809 -1.81 62.07 16.80
C LYS A 809 -2.88 62.96 16.20
N GLU A 810 -4.14 62.54 16.32
CA GLU A 810 -5.28 63.28 15.78
C GLU A 810 -5.68 64.43 16.71
N GLU A 811 -6.49 65.37 16.20
CA GLU A 811 -6.90 66.58 16.94
C GLU A 811 -7.69 66.27 18.21
N ASP A 812 -8.35 65.11 18.29
CA ASP A 812 -9.06 64.63 19.47
C ASP A 812 -8.12 63.96 20.51
N GLY A 813 -6.81 63.93 20.22
CA GLY A 813 -5.76 63.39 21.07
C GLY A 813 -5.59 61.87 20.98
N SER A 814 -6.32 61.19 20.10
CA SER A 814 -6.15 59.76 19.83
C SER A 814 -5.04 59.48 18.82
N TRP A 815 -4.47 58.28 18.87
CA TRP A 815 -3.40 57.84 17.98
C TRP A 815 -3.93 56.85 16.96
N ALA A 816 -3.73 57.14 15.67
CA ALA A 816 -4.19 56.30 14.57
C ALA A 816 -3.04 55.81 13.68
N VAL A 817 -3.23 54.65 13.05
CA VAL A 817 -2.18 54.00 12.23
C VAL A 817 -2.35 54.36 10.75
N TYR A 818 -1.24 54.67 10.10
CA TYR A 818 -1.13 55.01 8.68
C TYR A 818 -0.03 54.18 8.02
N PHE A 819 -0.19 53.91 6.72
CA PHE A 819 0.78 53.18 5.91
C PHE A 819 1.40 54.10 4.88
N ASP A 820 2.68 54.42 5.05
CA ASP A 820 3.39 55.29 4.12
C ASP A 820 3.77 54.52 2.86
N ARG A 821 2.85 54.51 1.90
CA ARG A 821 3.06 53.86 0.62
C ARG A 821 4.06 54.62 -0.27
N HIS A 822 4.21 55.92 -0.07
CA HIS A 822 5.00 56.79 -0.94
C HIS A 822 6.45 56.96 -0.47
N GLY A 823 6.73 56.63 0.79
CA GLY A 823 8.06 56.69 1.40
C GLY A 823 8.52 58.12 1.64
N ASP A 824 7.58 59.03 1.92
CA ASP A 824 7.82 60.45 2.17
C ASP A 824 7.51 60.86 3.62
N GLU A 825 7.43 59.89 4.53
CA GLU A 825 7.12 60.09 5.96
C GLU A 825 5.77 60.80 6.17
N LEU A 826 4.81 60.54 5.26
CA LEU A 826 3.48 61.16 5.21
C LEU A 826 3.47 62.69 5.01
N GLN A 827 4.59 63.28 4.60
CA GLN A 827 4.72 64.73 4.39
C GLN A 827 3.75 65.26 3.33
N GLY A 828 3.48 64.48 2.27
CA GLY A 828 2.51 64.83 1.25
C GLY A 828 1.06 64.93 1.75
N VAL A 829 0.74 64.30 2.89
CA VAL A 829 -0.61 64.28 3.47
C VAL A 829 -0.76 65.32 4.59
N PHE A 830 0.21 65.42 5.51
CA PHE A 830 0.11 66.25 6.71
C PHE A 830 1.06 67.46 6.77
N GLY A 831 2.17 67.46 6.02
CA GLY A 831 3.24 68.45 6.13
C GLY A 831 3.84 68.55 7.55
N ASP A 832 4.45 69.69 7.90
CA ASP A 832 5.15 69.89 9.20
C ASP A 832 4.23 70.12 10.43
N LYS A 833 2.91 69.93 10.30
CA LYS A 833 1.94 70.41 11.30
C LYS A 833 1.37 69.32 12.23
N ALA A 834 1.63 68.05 11.95
CA ALA A 834 1.14 66.92 12.75
C ALA A 834 2.29 66.21 13.48
N ILE A 835 2.00 65.65 14.66
CA ILE A 835 2.96 64.80 15.38
C ILE A 835 2.83 63.39 14.79
N VAL A 836 3.90 62.94 14.14
CA VAL A 836 3.98 61.65 13.44
C VAL A 836 5.15 60.86 14.03
N VAL A 837 4.91 59.59 14.35
CA VAL A 837 5.89 58.69 14.96
C VAL A 837 6.01 57.43 14.12
N PRO A 838 7.22 57.03 13.66
CA PRO A 838 7.40 55.76 12.98
C PRO A 838 7.20 54.58 13.95
N VAL A 839 6.48 53.56 13.50
CA VAL A 839 6.13 52.41 14.33
C VAL A 839 6.28 51.08 13.60
N HIS A 840 6.61 50.04 14.36
CA HIS A 840 6.56 48.66 13.89
C HIS A 840 5.35 47.94 14.48
N LEU A 841 4.67 47.20 13.61
CA LEU A 841 3.53 46.37 13.99
C LEU A 841 4.02 44.96 14.24
N LYS A 842 4.01 44.53 15.51
CA LYS A 842 4.53 43.24 15.97
C LYS A 842 3.40 42.24 16.23
N ARG A 843 3.62 40.99 15.83
CA ARG A 843 2.73 39.86 16.05
C ARG A 843 2.95 39.29 17.44
N SER A 844 1.95 39.42 18.29
CA SER A 844 1.89 38.75 19.59
C SER A 844 0.90 37.60 19.49
N LEU A 845 1.43 36.38 19.33
CA LEU A 845 0.60 35.17 19.17
C LEU A 845 -0.30 34.98 20.39
N VAL A 846 -1.56 34.63 20.13
CA VAL A 846 -2.50 34.29 21.20
C VAL A 846 -2.21 32.85 21.63
N GLU A 847 -1.75 32.66 22.87
CA GLU A 847 -1.44 31.32 23.37
C GLU A 847 -2.70 30.42 23.37
N PRO A 848 -2.57 29.16 22.92
CA PRO A 848 -3.67 28.21 23.04
C PRO A 848 -3.88 27.90 24.53
N ALA A 849 -5.12 28.00 25.01
CA ALA A 849 -5.45 27.72 26.41
C ALA A 849 -4.94 26.31 26.80
N GLN A 850 -3.92 26.24 27.66
CA GLN A 850 -3.35 24.97 28.13
C GLN A 850 -4.26 24.28 29.16
N PRO A 851 -4.36 22.94 29.13
CA PRO A 851 -5.01 22.18 30.19
C PRO A 851 -4.08 22.09 31.42
N ASP A 852 -4.54 22.62 32.55
CA ASP A 852 -3.84 22.67 33.84
C ASP A 852 -3.40 21.27 34.32
N ASN A 853 -2.09 21.01 34.34
CA ASN A 853 -1.49 19.85 34.99
C ASN A 853 -0.10 20.23 35.54
N ASP A 854 -0.06 20.83 36.73
CA ASP A 854 1.06 20.65 37.65
C ASP A 854 0.66 20.94 39.10
N LYS A 855 0.29 19.87 39.81
CA LYS A 855 0.55 19.75 41.24
C LYS A 855 1.12 18.37 41.50
N LYS A 856 2.45 18.29 41.57
CA LYS A 856 3.30 17.46 42.45
C LYS A 856 4.70 17.38 41.82
N GLU A 857 5.82 17.68 42.47
CA GLU A 857 6.24 17.71 43.87
C GLU A 857 7.57 18.52 43.93
N GLY A 858 7.99 19.17 45.02
CA GLY A 858 7.46 19.18 46.38
C GLY A 858 8.32 20.04 47.31
N SER A 859 7.67 20.49 48.40
CA SER A 859 8.23 20.75 49.73
C SER A 859 7.08 20.88 50.71
#